data_AF-A0A842MGR6-F1
#
_entry.id   AF-A0A842MGR6-F1
#
_cell.length_a   1.000
_cell.length_b   1.000
_cell.length_c   1.000
_cell.angle_alpha   90.00
_cell.angle_beta   90.00
_cell.angle_gamma   90.00
#
_symmetry.space_group_name_H-M   'P 1'
#
loop_
_entity.id
_entity.type
_entity.pdbx_description
1 polymer ?
#
loop_
_entity_poly.entity_id
_entity_poly.type
_entity_poly.pdbx_seq_one_letter_code
_entity_poly.pdbx_strand_id
1 'polypeptide(L)'
;MSGLIIRPLTLPLVEHPATCQLLYPHQAVMLDAWENRDSFVVMTKTGTGKTISAVLPVLKHRQRAICVYPTNELIRDQMRNIASIANREGLRVCIHTADTPAAEYASADVILTHVDAHALETWCKKRHWKEKWRALRELLEADKPKIILTNPDILFFIFALRYHAEPLAALPAYHVLIVDEFHLYSGVELAHALFMLHLGRSLGTFGKIVLLSATPAPEVSECVNRVLNDPLCVDASTVCRHPIVSERQAVHRVELIPRLAGQDVVETVVTIVKGLRNRIQQQDVRSSDYVPAVIVVNSVVNAIRLEDRLVEEGFRREEMAIIRGLSAREVRNTSGKLLAIGTSAIEVGIDFQCDYLIFEAGDAASFMQRFGRVGRHNSGVAYVLCPQNVLTGIEALSQTQGPEVHRGDLEQRVYSWYPNLDTRAWFSVTFTGLVSAFALAENMVKRVSEDFRATPEQVAIVEAKLKQFCISYGQQIRCSDKIVRRALQYLCGARRGESKYKWVTTYRDLNTFRTSLPSEWVLDFAELERRGRDWEKAKYTTDVATLLRRAEGLRFSEKIPHPNGGMGMLTVKGYGRYKKVIVMPTFTDEQCGIPYCTSDFSNLTFIQEGHKTSVSHVMTLRDHVFVVIPKAIRPDLDWRLPIFECGQHLVAFDGTALLLLEIFNEKLVP
;
A
#
# COMPACT_ATOMS: atom_id res chain seq x y z
N MET A 1 28.13 23.21 -4.69
CA MET A 1 28.13 21.77 -4.37
C MET A 1 28.03 21.00 -5.67
N SER A 2 29.01 20.17 -5.99
CA SER A 2 29.00 19.27 -7.15
C SER A 2 27.99 18.14 -6.92
N GLY A 3 27.22 17.78 -7.96
CA GLY A 3 26.32 16.62 -7.92
C GLY A 3 27.10 15.31 -8.00
N LEU A 4 26.53 14.24 -7.44
CA LEU A 4 27.02 12.87 -7.57
C LEU A 4 26.46 12.26 -8.86
N ILE A 5 27.32 11.76 -9.74
CA ILE A 5 26.89 11.13 -11.00
C ILE A 5 26.61 9.65 -10.74
N ILE A 6 25.37 9.22 -10.99
CA ILE A 6 24.99 7.81 -10.93
C ILE A 6 25.07 7.21 -12.32
N ARG A 7 25.88 6.16 -12.46
CA ARG A 7 26.14 5.47 -13.72
C ARG A 7 24.87 4.85 -14.31
N PRO A 8 24.76 4.77 -15.65
CA PRO A 8 23.69 4.01 -16.29
C PRO A 8 23.75 2.54 -15.87
N LEU A 9 22.59 1.88 -15.85
CA LEU A 9 22.46 0.45 -15.62
C LEU A 9 22.09 -0.21 -16.94
N THR A 10 23.01 -0.99 -17.48
CA THR A 10 22.78 -1.86 -18.64
C THR A 10 22.54 -3.27 -18.15
N LEU A 11 21.50 -3.90 -18.66
CA LEU A 11 21.14 -5.29 -18.36
C LEU A 11 21.22 -6.12 -19.64
N PRO A 12 21.77 -7.34 -19.56
CA PRO A 12 21.81 -8.24 -20.70
C PRO A 12 20.39 -8.69 -21.07
N LEU A 13 20.18 -8.93 -22.36
CA LEU A 13 18.96 -9.48 -22.91
C LEU A 13 19.24 -10.84 -23.55
N VAL A 14 18.34 -11.78 -23.30
CA VAL A 14 18.38 -13.14 -23.84
C VAL A 14 17.16 -13.39 -24.72
N GLU A 15 17.34 -14.26 -25.72
CA GLU A 15 16.21 -14.87 -26.42
C GLU A 15 15.67 -16.04 -25.62
N HIS A 16 14.36 -16.27 -25.70
CA HIS A 16 13.73 -17.42 -25.08
C HIS A 16 12.74 -18.05 -26.07
N PRO A 17 12.80 -19.37 -26.33
CA PRO A 17 12.02 -20.00 -27.41
C PRO A 17 10.50 -19.86 -27.24
N ALA A 18 10.02 -19.68 -26.01
CA ALA A 18 8.60 -19.51 -25.73
C ALA A 18 8.04 -18.10 -25.99
N THR A 19 8.84 -17.08 -26.31
CA THR A 19 8.37 -15.69 -26.54
C THR A 19 9.13 -15.02 -27.69
N CYS A 20 8.47 -14.09 -28.37
CA CYS A 20 9.09 -13.22 -29.36
C CYS A 20 9.78 -11.98 -28.73
N GLN A 21 9.60 -11.77 -27.42
CA GLN A 21 10.20 -10.66 -26.70
C GLN A 21 11.57 -11.06 -26.15
N LEU A 22 12.53 -10.15 -26.26
CA LEU A 22 13.80 -10.27 -25.55
C LEU A 22 13.56 -10.11 -24.05
N LEU A 23 14.14 -11.02 -23.26
CA LEU A 23 13.94 -11.10 -21.82
C LEU A 23 15.22 -10.73 -21.07
N TYR A 24 15.10 -10.16 -19.87
CA TYR A 24 16.22 -10.15 -18.94
C TYR A 24 16.45 -11.58 -18.39
N PRO A 25 17.68 -11.95 -17.98
CA PRO A 25 18.00 -13.27 -17.44
C PRO A 25 17.01 -13.81 -16.41
N HIS A 26 16.61 -12.99 -15.43
CA HIS A 26 15.66 -13.37 -14.39
C HIS A 26 14.25 -13.66 -14.92
N GLN A 27 13.82 -12.98 -15.99
CA GLN A 27 12.53 -13.23 -16.64
C GLN A 27 12.56 -14.58 -17.36
N ALA A 28 13.66 -14.89 -18.03
CA ALA A 28 13.84 -16.16 -18.73
C ALA A 28 13.90 -17.35 -17.74
N VAL A 29 14.64 -17.21 -16.65
CA VAL A 29 14.69 -18.21 -15.56
C VAL A 29 13.33 -18.41 -14.92
N MET A 30 12.58 -17.33 -14.70
CA MET A 30 11.22 -17.42 -14.16
C MET A 30 10.27 -18.16 -15.12
N LEU A 31 10.37 -17.91 -16.42
CA LEU A 31 9.58 -18.60 -17.43
C LEU A 31 9.95 -20.10 -17.53
N ASP A 32 11.25 -20.43 -17.50
CA ASP A 32 11.75 -21.81 -17.49
C ASP A 32 11.29 -22.60 -16.26
N ALA A 33 11.25 -21.94 -15.10
CA ALA A 33 10.89 -22.57 -13.83
C ALA A 33 9.38 -22.57 -13.55
N TRP A 34 8.56 -21.89 -14.38
CA TRP A 34 7.15 -21.61 -14.08
C TRP A 34 6.33 -22.86 -13.76
N GLU A 35 6.46 -23.92 -14.55
CA GLU A 35 5.70 -25.16 -14.36
C GLU A 35 6.21 -26.00 -13.18
N ASN A 36 7.48 -25.88 -12.80
CA ASN A 36 8.12 -26.74 -11.80
C ASN A 36 8.19 -26.12 -10.40
N ARG A 37 7.75 -24.88 -10.23
CA ARG A 37 7.83 -24.14 -8.97
C ARG A 37 6.50 -23.49 -8.63
N ASP A 38 6.09 -23.63 -7.37
CA ASP A 38 4.83 -23.08 -6.86
C ASP A 38 4.99 -21.69 -6.24
N SER A 39 6.21 -21.28 -5.94
CA SER A 39 6.49 -20.02 -5.25
C SER A 39 7.69 -19.30 -5.86
N PHE A 40 7.55 -17.99 -6.08
CA PHE A 40 8.61 -17.13 -6.58
C PHE A 40 8.72 -15.85 -5.74
N VAL A 41 9.95 -15.35 -5.58
CA VAL A 41 10.22 -14.01 -5.07
C VAL A 41 11.10 -13.29 -6.08
N VAL A 42 10.59 -12.20 -6.64
CA VAL A 42 11.29 -11.38 -7.64
C VAL A 42 11.85 -10.14 -6.95
N MET A 43 13.16 -10.12 -6.74
CA MET A 43 13.90 -9.05 -6.06
C MET A 43 14.65 -8.20 -7.09
N THR A 44 13.92 -7.59 -8.02
CA THR A 44 14.54 -6.72 -9.03
C THR A 44 14.31 -5.25 -8.68
N LYS A 45 15.00 -4.32 -9.36
CA LYS A 45 14.87 -2.88 -9.07
C LYS A 45 13.69 -2.29 -9.85
N THR A 46 13.18 -1.14 -9.41
CA THR A 46 12.19 -0.38 -10.20
C THR A 46 12.75 -0.09 -11.60
N GLY A 47 11.93 -0.28 -12.65
CA GLY A 47 12.36 -0.11 -14.05
C GLY A 47 13.05 -1.31 -14.70
N THR A 48 13.30 -2.41 -13.98
CA THR A 48 13.99 -3.61 -14.51
C THR A 48 13.05 -4.76 -14.92
N GLY A 49 11.76 -4.47 -15.16
CA GLY A 49 10.82 -5.46 -15.69
C GLY A 49 10.26 -6.48 -14.69
N LYS A 50 9.96 -6.05 -13.45
CA LYS A 50 9.25 -6.86 -12.43
C LYS A 50 7.95 -7.46 -12.97
N THR A 51 7.07 -6.60 -13.50
CA THR A 51 5.73 -7.00 -13.95
C THR A 51 5.79 -8.09 -15.02
N ILE A 52 6.64 -7.92 -16.04
CA ILE A 52 6.73 -8.90 -17.14
C ILE A 52 7.22 -10.26 -16.63
N SER A 53 8.11 -10.29 -15.62
CA SER A 53 8.58 -11.55 -15.02
C SER A 53 7.41 -12.39 -14.51
N ALA A 54 6.45 -11.76 -13.82
CA ALA A 54 5.29 -12.44 -13.25
C ALA A 54 4.15 -12.68 -14.25
N VAL A 55 3.90 -11.73 -15.15
CA VAL A 55 2.70 -11.75 -16.00
C VAL A 55 2.92 -12.49 -17.31
N LEU A 56 4.14 -12.48 -17.87
CA LEU A 56 4.43 -13.19 -19.12
C LEU A 56 4.10 -14.69 -19.03
N PRO A 57 4.52 -15.42 -17.98
CA PRO A 57 4.11 -16.82 -17.83
C PRO A 57 2.58 -16.98 -17.74
N VAL A 58 1.89 -16.15 -16.96
CA VAL A 58 0.41 -16.20 -16.86
C VAL A 58 -0.25 -16.06 -18.23
N LEU A 59 0.22 -15.13 -19.06
CA LEU A 59 -0.28 -14.91 -20.42
C LEU A 59 0.02 -16.10 -21.33
N LYS A 60 1.24 -16.65 -21.26
CA LYS A 60 1.68 -17.79 -22.08
C LYS A 60 0.87 -19.04 -21.81
N HIS A 61 0.62 -19.31 -20.53
CA HIS A 61 -0.16 -20.46 -20.09
C HIS A 61 -1.67 -20.20 -20.08
N ARG A 62 -2.12 -19.00 -20.52
CA ARG A 62 -3.53 -18.56 -20.50
C ARG A 62 -4.21 -18.81 -19.16
N GLN A 63 -3.47 -18.56 -18.07
CA GLN A 63 -3.91 -18.82 -16.71
C GLN A 63 -4.82 -17.71 -16.18
N ARG A 64 -5.58 -18.03 -15.14
CA ARG A 64 -6.32 -17.05 -14.36
C ARG A 64 -5.48 -16.61 -13.17
N ALA A 65 -5.35 -15.30 -12.98
CA ALA A 65 -4.49 -14.73 -11.95
C ALA A 65 -5.18 -13.59 -11.20
N ILE A 66 -4.84 -13.44 -9.93
CA ILE A 66 -5.13 -12.25 -9.14
C ILE A 66 -3.81 -11.52 -8.91
N CYS A 67 -3.74 -10.27 -9.35
CA CYS A 67 -2.62 -9.37 -9.13
C CYS A 67 -3.03 -8.33 -8.08
N VAL A 68 -2.31 -8.29 -6.96
CA VAL A 68 -2.53 -7.39 -5.83
C VAL A 68 -1.50 -6.26 -5.90
N TYR A 69 -1.97 -5.03 -5.96
CA TYR A 69 -1.13 -3.82 -6.00
C TYR A 69 -1.46 -2.87 -4.85
N PRO A 70 -0.48 -2.14 -4.30
CA PRO A 70 -0.68 -1.26 -3.15
C PRO A 70 -1.66 -0.09 -3.38
N THR A 71 -1.79 0.42 -4.61
CA THR A 71 -2.64 1.58 -4.92
C THR A 71 -3.46 1.37 -6.20
N ASN A 72 -4.63 1.99 -6.27
CA ASN A 72 -5.51 1.91 -7.44
C ASN A 72 -4.90 2.63 -8.66
N GLU A 73 -4.04 3.62 -8.44
CA GLU A 73 -3.24 4.28 -9.47
C GLU A 73 -2.30 3.30 -10.15
N LEU A 74 -1.52 2.55 -9.35
CA LEU A 74 -0.62 1.54 -9.87
C LEU A 74 -1.37 0.44 -10.61
N ILE A 75 -2.54 0.01 -10.12
CA ILE A 75 -3.39 -0.95 -10.84
C ILE A 75 -3.65 -0.48 -12.28
N ARG A 76 -4.08 0.78 -12.46
CA ARG A 76 -4.44 1.30 -13.79
C ARG A 76 -3.26 1.32 -14.75
N ASP A 77 -2.08 1.71 -14.27
CA ASP A 77 -0.87 1.70 -15.07
C ASP A 77 -0.47 0.26 -15.44
N GLN A 78 -0.57 -0.66 -14.48
CA GLN A 78 -0.26 -2.07 -14.71
C GLN A 78 -1.24 -2.72 -15.69
N MET A 79 -2.53 -2.34 -15.71
CA MET A 79 -3.46 -2.80 -16.73
C MET A 79 -2.98 -2.48 -18.15
N ARG A 80 -2.53 -1.23 -18.39
CA ARG A 80 -2.03 -0.82 -19.71
C ARG A 80 -0.74 -1.56 -20.07
N ASN A 81 0.16 -1.72 -19.10
CA ASN A 81 1.41 -2.44 -19.31
C ASN A 81 1.16 -3.91 -19.65
N ILE A 82 0.31 -4.60 -18.88
CA ILE A 82 -0.06 -6.00 -19.13
C ILE A 82 -0.74 -6.15 -20.49
N ALA A 83 -1.65 -5.25 -20.86
CA ALA A 83 -2.27 -5.26 -22.19
C ALA A 83 -1.22 -5.12 -23.30
N SER A 84 -0.23 -4.23 -23.12
CA SER A 84 0.89 -4.06 -24.07
C SER A 84 1.75 -5.32 -24.19
N ILE A 85 2.09 -5.97 -23.07
CA ILE A 85 2.84 -7.24 -23.06
C ILE A 85 2.04 -8.32 -23.81
N ALA A 86 0.75 -8.46 -23.52
CA ALA A 86 -0.10 -9.45 -24.15
C ALA A 86 -0.28 -9.22 -25.67
N ASN A 87 -0.44 -7.96 -26.09
CA ASN A 87 -0.51 -7.60 -27.51
C ASN A 87 0.79 -7.95 -28.26
N ARG A 88 1.96 -7.76 -27.64
CA ARG A 88 3.25 -8.18 -28.21
C ARG A 88 3.37 -9.68 -28.36
N GLU A 89 2.72 -10.44 -27.48
CA GLU A 89 2.56 -11.89 -27.59
C GLU A 89 1.46 -12.33 -28.57
N GLY A 90 0.85 -11.38 -29.31
CA GLY A 90 -0.18 -11.67 -30.30
C GLY A 90 -1.54 -12.04 -29.69
N LEU A 91 -1.79 -11.73 -28.41
CA LEU A 91 -3.06 -12.00 -27.73
C LEU A 91 -4.00 -10.80 -27.85
N ARG A 92 -5.28 -11.05 -28.16
CA ARG A 92 -6.32 -10.01 -28.11
C ARG A 92 -6.77 -9.80 -26.68
N VAL A 93 -6.56 -8.59 -26.17
CA VAL A 93 -6.88 -8.21 -24.79
C VAL A 93 -8.16 -7.40 -24.74
N CYS A 94 -9.05 -7.73 -23.80
CA CYS A 94 -10.19 -6.89 -23.45
C CYS A 94 -10.00 -6.33 -22.03
N ILE A 95 -10.04 -5.00 -21.90
CA ILE A 95 -10.11 -4.32 -20.61
C ILE A 95 -11.58 -4.28 -20.20
N HIS A 96 -11.96 -5.15 -19.27
CA HIS A 96 -13.34 -5.34 -18.86
C HIS A 96 -13.78 -4.29 -17.85
N THR A 97 -14.76 -3.50 -18.26
CA THR A 97 -15.43 -2.47 -17.48
C THR A 97 -16.94 -2.66 -17.59
N ALA A 98 -17.70 -1.92 -16.79
CA ALA A 98 -19.16 -1.97 -16.87
C ALA A 98 -19.66 -1.60 -18.29
N ASP A 99 -18.89 -0.83 -19.06
CA ASP A 99 -19.20 -0.34 -20.41
C ASP A 99 -18.70 -1.21 -21.55
N THR A 100 -17.98 -2.29 -21.26
CA THR A 100 -17.44 -3.18 -22.29
C THR A 100 -18.56 -3.88 -23.07
N PRO A 101 -18.58 -3.78 -24.42
CA PRO A 101 -19.52 -4.51 -25.26
C PRO A 101 -19.32 -6.03 -25.18
N ALA A 102 -20.42 -6.78 -25.23
CA ALA A 102 -20.37 -8.25 -25.17
C ALA A 102 -19.52 -8.87 -26.30
N ALA A 103 -19.54 -8.27 -27.50
CA ALA A 103 -18.74 -8.73 -28.63
C ALA A 103 -17.22 -8.56 -28.40
N GLU A 104 -16.81 -7.44 -27.81
CA GLU A 104 -15.40 -7.19 -27.45
C GLU A 104 -14.94 -8.26 -26.45
N TYR A 105 -15.71 -8.44 -25.37
CA TYR A 105 -15.44 -9.45 -24.35
C TYR A 105 -15.39 -10.86 -24.95
N ALA A 106 -16.34 -11.23 -25.80
CA ALA A 106 -16.41 -12.55 -26.44
C ALA A 106 -15.24 -12.81 -27.39
N SER A 107 -14.73 -11.80 -28.09
CA SER A 107 -13.61 -11.94 -29.02
C SER A 107 -12.23 -12.01 -28.38
N ALA A 108 -12.10 -11.61 -27.11
CA ALA A 108 -10.79 -11.54 -26.44
C ALA A 108 -10.24 -12.91 -26.02
N ASP A 109 -8.92 -13.04 -26.14
CA ASP A 109 -8.14 -14.19 -25.69
C ASP A 109 -7.80 -14.10 -24.19
N VAL A 110 -7.62 -12.87 -23.67
CA VAL A 110 -7.36 -12.58 -22.26
C VAL A 110 -8.22 -11.39 -21.80
N ILE A 111 -8.83 -11.54 -20.62
CA ILE A 111 -9.59 -10.49 -19.96
C ILE A 111 -8.74 -9.84 -18.87
N LEU A 112 -8.67 -8.50 -18.85
CA LEU A 112 -8.11 -7.73 -17.74
C LEU A 112 -9.22 -6.98 -17.03
N THR A 113 -9.37 -7.19 -15.71
CA THR A 113 -10.42 -6.53 -14.92
C THR A 113 -9.82 -5.85 -13.71
N HIS A 114 -10.19 -4.59 -13.48
CA HIS A 114 -9.86 -3.89 -12.24
C HIS A 114 -11.00 -4.02 -11.23
N VAL A 115 -10.64 -4.41 -10.00
CA VAL A 115 -11.56 -4.51 -8.87
C VAL A 115 -11.08 -3.60 -7.74
N ASP A 116 -11.85 -2.54 -7.49
CA ASP A 116 -11.75 -1.71 -6.29
C ASP A 116 -13.17 -1.34 -5.79
N ALA A 117 -13.26 -0.66 -4.66
CA ALA A 117 -14.55 -0.28 -4.08
C ALA A 117 -15.41 0.60 -5.00
N HIS A 118 -14.79 1.45 -5.82
CA HIS A 118 -15.44 2.39 -6.73
C HIS A 118 -15.85 1.73 -8.06
N ALA A 119 -15.03 0.83 -8.58
CA ALA A 119 -15.35 -0.03 -9.71
C ALA A 119 -16.60 -0.85 -9.38
N LEU A 120 -16.63 -1.52 -8.21
CA LEU A 120 -17.80 -2.27 -7.76
C LEU A 120 -19.06 -1.41 -7.67
N GLU A 121 -18.96 -0.16 -7.19
CA GLU A 121 -20.09 0.78 -7.19
C GLU A 121 -20.56 1.13 -8.60
N THR A 122 -19.64 1.35 -9.52
CA THR A 122 -19.94 1.65 -10.92
C THR A 122 -20.69 0.49 -11.58
N TRP A 123 -20.23 -0.74 -11.34
CA TRP A 123 -20.90 -1.97 -11.76
C TRP A 123 -22.31 -2.10 -11.16
N CYS A 124 -22.45 -1.90 -9.86
CA CYS A 124 -23.75 -1.91 -9.18
C CYS A 124 -24.73 -0.89 -9.77
N LYS A 125 -24.28 0.36 -9.99
CA LYS A 125 -25.10 1.42 -10.60
C LYS A 125 -25.56 1.01 -11.98
N LYS A 126 -24.66 0.51 -12.83
CA LYS A 126 -24.98 0.15 -14.20
C LYS A 126 -25.87 -1.08 -14.33
N ARG A 127 -25.70 -2.07 -13.45
CA ARG A 127 -26.48 -3.32 -13.43
C ARG A 127 -27.71 -3.24 -12.50
N HIS A 128 -27.96 -2.08 -11.90
CA HIS A 128 -29.02 -1.86 -10.91
C HIS A 128 -29.00 -2.84 -9.73
N TRP A 129 -27.81 -3.25 -9.28
CA TRP A 129 -27.65 -4.07 -8.08
C TRP A 129 -27.47 -3.21 -6.84
N LYS A 130 -28.13 -3.62 -5.75
CA LYS A 130 -27.98 -2.97 -4.44
C LYS A 130 -26.68 -3.35 -3.73
N GLU A 131 -26.15 -4.54 -4.00
CA GLU A 131 -25.06 -5.14 -3.22
C GLU A 131 -23.82 -5.37 -4.08
N LYS A 132 -22.66 -4.92 -3.56
CA LYS A 132 -21.35 -4.99 -4.25
C LYS A 132 -20.87 -6.43 -4.48
N TRP A 133 -21.31 -7.39 -3.67
CA TRP A 133 -20.88 -8.79 -3.82
C TRP A 133 -21.31 -9.40 -5.15
N ARG A 134 -22.46 -8.99 -5.72
CA ARG A 134 -22.94 -9.47 -7.02
C ARG A 134 -22.01 -9.05 -8.15
N ALA A 135 -21.60 -7.78 -8.13
CA ALA A 135 -20.60 -7.27 -9.06
C ALA A 135 -19.28 -8.01 -8.91
N LEU A 136 -18.82 -8.20 -7.67
CA LEU A 136 -17.56 -8.91 -7.42
C LEU A 136 -17.61 -10.36 -7.90
N ARG A 137 -18.71 -11.08 -7.64
CA ARG A 137 -18.93 -12.42 -8.17
C ARG A 137 -18.83 -12.38 -9.70
N GLU A 138 -19.61 -11.55 -10.40
CA GLU A 138 -19.60 -11.50 -11.87
C GLU A 138 -18.19 -11.27 -12.42
N LEU A 139 -17.44 -10.35 -11.81
CA LEU A 139 -16.07 -10.08 -12.23
C LEU A 139 -15.12 -11.26 -12.01
N LEU A 140 -15.38 -12.07 -10.98
CA LEU A 140 -14.61 -13.27 -10.66
C LEU A 140 -15.01 -14.51 -11.49
N GLU A 141 -16.03 -14.45 -12.35
CA GLU A 141 -16.40 -15.59 -13.20
C GLU A 141 -15.20 -16.15 -13.97
N ALA A 142 -15.11 -17.48 -14.03
CA ALA A 142 -13.96 -18.20 -14.56
C ALA A 142 -14.19 -18.68 -16.01
N ASP A 143 -14.93 -17.90 -16.80
CA ASP A 143 -15.35 -18.21 -18.16
C ASP A 143 -14.23 -18.13 -19.20
N LYS A 144 -13.18 -17.34 -18.91
CA LYS A 144 -12.04 -17.09 -19.79
C LYS A 144 -10.71 -17.00 -19.03
N PRO A 145 -9.56 -17.06 -19.72
CA PRO A 145 -8.29 -16.56 -19.18
C PRO A 145 -8.47 -15.11 -18.71
N LYS A 146 -8.26 -14.86 -17.42
CA LYS A 146 -8.64 -13.60 -16.77
C LYS A 146 -7.62 -13.20 -15.72
N ILE A 147 -7.13 -11.97 -15.81
CA ILE A 147 -6.25 -11.36 -14.82
C ILE A 147 -7.04 -10.28 -14.09
N ILE A 148 -7.28 -10.51 -12.81
CA ILE A 148 -7.92 -9.54 -11.91
C ILE A 148 -6.82 -8.69 -11.29
N LEU A 149 -6.90 -7.37 -11.42
CA LEU A 149 -6.03 -6.44 -10.72
C LEU A 149 -6.82 -5.80 -9.58
N THR A 150 -6.31 -5.89 -8.37
CA THR A 150 -6.99 -5.44 -7.14
C THR A 150 -5.99 -4.89 -6.13
N ASN A 151 -6.50 -4.32 -5.04
CA ASN A 151 -5.69 -3.96 -3.87
C ASN A 151 -5.80 -5.02 -2.75
N PRO A 152 -4.93 -4.97 -1.72
CA PRO A 152 -4.92 -5.94 -0.62
C PRO A 152 -6.22 -5.91 0.19
N ASP A 153 -6.81 -4.73 0.34
CA ASP A 153 -8.02 -4.52 1.12
C ASP A 153 -9.22 -5.31 0.54
N ILE A 154 -9.42 -5.30 -0.79
CA ILE A 154 -10.47 -6.10 -1.44
C ILE A 154 -10.24 -7.60 -1.25
N LEU A 155 -8.99 -8.08 -1.45
CA LEU A 155 -8.69 -9.49 -1.27
C LEU A 155 -8.93 -9.92 0.19
N PHE A 156 -8.48 -9.12 1.15
CA PHE A 156 -8.77 -9.31 2.57
C PHE A 156 -10.28 -9.34 2.85
N PHE A 157 -11.07 -8.44 2.24
CA PHE A 157 -12.52 -8.42 2.41
C PHE A 157 -13.22 -9.65 1.82
N ILE A 158 -12.67 -10.28 0.78
CA ILE A 158 -13.15 -11.58 0.28
C ILE A 158 -12.91 -12.67 1.35
N PHE A 159 -11.69 -12.77 1.90
CA PHE A 159 -11.38 -13.72 2.96
C PHE A 159 -12.16 -13.46 4.26
N ALA A 160 -12.40 -12.18 4.59
CA ALA A 160 -13.19 -11.78 5.75
C ALA A 160 -14.71 -11.91 5.54
N LEU A 161 -15.16 -12.43 4.39
CA LEU A 161 -16.58 -12.61 4.02
C LEU A 161 -17.41 -11.30 4.07
N ARG A 162 -16.77 -10.15 3.85
CA ARG A 162 -17.47 -8.85 3.77
C ARG A 162 -18.24 -8.67 2.46
N TYR A 163 -17.94 -9.48 1.45
CA TYR A 163 -18.67 -9.56 0.18
C TYR A 163 -19.42 -10.90 0.06
N HIS A 164 -19.97 -11.43 1.14
CA HIS A 164 -20.58 -12.77 1.16
C HIS A 164 -19.59 -13.90 0.79
N ALA A 165 -20.07 -15.14 0.74
CA ALA A 165 -19.25 -16.33 0.52
C ALA A 165 -19.02 -16.64 -0.97
N GLU A 166 -19.86 -16.14 -1.87
CA GLU A 166 -19.82 -16.43 -3.30
C GLU A 166 -18.53 -15.95 -3.98
N PRO A 167 -18.00 -14.73 -3.69
CA PRO A 167 -16.68 -14.34 -4.18
C PRO A 167 -15.55 -15.23 -3.67
N LEU A 168 -15.60 -15.65 -2.41
CA LEU A 168 -14.61 -16.58 -1.84
C LEU A 168 -14.67 -17.94 -2.56
N ALA A 169 -15.87 -18.44 -2.82
CA ALA A 169 -16.09 -19.70 -3.54
C ALA A 169 -15.65 -19.65 -5.01
N ALA A 170 -15.50 -18.45 -5.60
CA ALA A 170 -14.97 -18.27 -6.95
C ALA A 170 -13.43 -18.26 -7.00
N LEU A 171 -12.75 -17.96 -5.88
CA LEU A 171 -11.29 -17.86 -5.82
C LEU A 171 -10.53 -19.13 -6.25
N PRO A 172 -10.97 -20.38 -5.97
CA PRO A 172 -10.27 -21.58 -6.41
C PRO A 172 -10.04 -21.67 -7.94
N ALA A 173 -10.81 -20.92 -8.74
CA ALA A 173 -10.57 -20.83 -10.18
C ALA A 173 -9.31 -20.04 -10.57
N TYR A 174 -8.72 -19.29 -9.62
CA TYR A 174 -7.54 -18.45 -9.78
C TYR A 174 -6.33 -19.13 -9.12
N HIS A 175 -5.61 -19.90 -9.93
CA HIS A 175 -4.44 -20.66 -9.46
C HIS A 175 -3.23 -19.76 -9.16
N VAL A 176 -3.13 -18.57 -9.77
CA VAL A 176 -1.97 -17.69 -9.64
C VAL A 176 -2.29 -16.45 -8.81
N LEU A 177 -1.50 -16.17 -7.78
CA LEU A 177 -1.51 -14.92 -7.03
C LEU A 177 -0.19 -14.18 -7.25
N ILE A 178 -0.26 -12.94 -7.73
CA ILE A 178 0.88 -12.04 -7.85
C ILE A 178 0.67 -10.91 -6.83
N VAL A 179 1.62 -10.68 -5.95
CA VAL A 179 1.57 -9.58 -4.97
C VAL A 179 2.72 -8.63 -5.24
N ASP A 180 2.40 -7.40 -5.63
CA ASP A 180 3.37 -6.37 -5.94
C ASP A 180 3.78 -5.58 -4.69
N GLU A 181 5.00 -5.02 -4.73
CA GLU A 181 5.61 -4.22 -3.67
C GLU A 181 5.47 -4.84 -2.26
N PHE A 182 5.76 -6.15 -2.13
CA PHE A 182 5.55 -6.89 -0.88
C PHE A 182 6.33 -6.33 0.32
N HIS A 183 7.43 -5.60 0.10
CA HIS A 183 8.18 -4.88 1.14
C HIS A 183 7.40 -3.76 1.83
N LEU A 184 6.23 -3.35 1.30
CA LEU A 184 5.38 -2.36 1.94
C LEU A 184 4.61 -2.93 3.15
N TYR A 185 4.42 -4.25 3.22
CA TYR A 185 3.70 -4.86 4.34
C TYR A 185 4.61 -4.97 5.57
N SER A 186 4.13 -4.43 6.69
CA SER A 186 4.83 -4.45 7.98
C SER A 186 3.86 -4.69 9.13
N GLY A 187 4.37 -5.18 10.27
CA GLY A 187 3.58 -5.45 11.48
C GLY A 187 2.29 -6.25 11.20
N VAL A 188 1.13 -5.67 11.53
CA VAL A 188 -0.19 -6.31 11.33
C VAL A 188 -0.49 -6.59 9.85
N GLU A 189 -0.12 -5.68 8.94
CA GLU A 189 -0.38 -5.89 7.50
C GLU A 189 0.42 -7.07 6.97
N LEU A 190 1.67 -7.24 7.42
CA LEU A 190 2.48 -8.40 7.09
C LEU A 190 1.89 -9.69 7.68
N ALA A 191 1.43 -9.66 8.94
CA ALA A 191 0.78 -10.81 9.56
C ALA A 191 -0.48 -11.26 8.79
N HIS A 192 -1.33 -10.31 8.37
CA HIS A 192 -2.48 -10.58 7.52
C HIS A 192 -2.07 -11.12 6.14
N ALA A 193 -1.09 -10.49 5.48
CA ALA A 193 -0.62 -10.91 4.17
C ALA A 193 -0.11 -12.36 4.20
N LEU A 194 0.80 -12.68 5.13
CA LEU A 194 1.34 -14.04 5.29
C LEU A 194 0.24 -15.08 5.58
N PHE A 195 -0.71 -14.75 6.45
CA PHE A 195 -1.82 -15.66 6.74
C PHE A 195 -2.76 -15.83 5.54
N MET A 196 -3.02 -14.79 4.74
CA MET A 196 -3.81 -14.91 3.52
C MET A 196 -3.13 -15.79 2.46
N LEU A 197 -1.80 -15.73 2.31
CA LEU A 197 -1.06 -16.64 1.42
C LEU A 197 -1.25 -18.09 1.86
N HIS A 198 -1.11 -18.36 3.15
CA HIS A 198 -1.32 -19.68 3.73
C HIS A 198 -2.79 -20.14 3.60
N LEU A 199 -3.74 -19.33 4.05
CA LEU A 199 -5.16 -19.65 4.04
C LEU A 199 -5.68 -19.87 2.62
N GLY A 200 -5.23 -19.07 1.66
CA GLY A 200 -5.54 -19.26 0.25
C GLY A 200 -5.12 -20.65 -0.24
N ARG A 201 -3.85 -21.02 -0.04
CA ARG A 201 -3.34 -22.36 -0.39
C ARG A 201 -4.11 -23.48 0.28
N SER A 202 -4.38 -23.34 1.58
CA SER A 202 -5.14 -24.32 2.37
C SER A 202 -6.58 -24.48 1.89
N LEU A 203 -7.18 -23.45 1.29
CA LEU A 203 -8.51 -23.49 0.66
C LEU A 203 -8.48 -23.97 -0.80
N GLY A 204 -7.32 -24.35 -1.34
CA GLY A 204 -7.16 -24.78 -2.72
C GLY A 204 -7.17 -23.64 -3.74
N THR A 205 -7.01 -22.40 -3.31
CA THR A 205 -6.73 -21.25 -4.19
C THR A 205 -5.23 -20.93 -4.18
N PHE A 206 -4.73 -20.23 -5.19
CA PHE A 206 -3.33 -19.74 -5.24
C PHE A 206 -2.26 -20.85 -5.15
N GLY A 207 -2.41 -21.93 -5.92
CA GLY A 207 -1.36 -22.95 -6.01
C GLY A 207 -0.01 -22.39 -6.44
N LYS A 208 -0.01 -21.31 -7.24
CA LYS A 208 1.20 -20.54 -7.59
C LYS A 208 1.19 -19.14 -7.00
N ILE A 209 2.25 -18.76 -6.28
CA ILE A 209 2.39 -17.45 -5.65
C ILE A 209 3.67 -16.76 -6.14
N VAL A 210 3.56 -15.50 -6.54
CA VAL A 210 4.68 -14.64 -6.95
C VAL A 210 4.67 -13.39 -6.09
N LEU A 211 5.75 -13.14 -5.35
CA LEU A 211 5.95 -11.89 -4.62
C LEU A 211 6.94 -11.01 -5.38
N LEU A 212 6.52 -9.82 -5.79
CA LEU A 212 7.41 -8.81 -6.36
C LEU A 212 7.80 -7.85 -5.23
N SER A 213 9.11 -7.62 -5.05
CA SER A 213 9.61 -6.81 -3.94
C SER A 213 10.87 -6.06 -4.32
N ALA A 214 11.12 -4.90 -3.71
CA ALA A 214 12.43 -4.26 -3.70
C ALA A 214 13.17 -4.78 -2.47
N THR A 215 14.10 -5.72 -2.66
CA THR A 215 15.00 -6.32 -1.65
C THR A 215 14.41 -6.32 -0.22
N PRO A 216 13.55 -7.31 0.13
CA PRO A 216 12.91 -7.35 1.43
C PRO A 216 13.95 -7.43 2.57
N ALA A 217 13.60 -6.89 3.73
CA ALA A 217 14.43 -7.04 4.93
C ALA A 217 14.69 -8.52 5.25
N PRO A 218 15.84 -8.88 5.85
CA PRO A 218 16.18 -10.27 6.13
C PRO A 218 15.10 -11.02 6.93
N GLU A 219 14.49 -10.36 7.90
CA GLU A 219 13.45 -10.94 8.77
C GLU A 219 12.17 -11.23 7.98
N VAL A 220 11.80 -10.34 7.04
CA VAL A 220 10.65 -10.56 6.15
C VAL A 220 10.94 -11.70 5.18
N SER A 221 12.15 -11.77 4.63
CA SER A 221 12.59 -12.85 3.75
C SER A 221 12.50 -14.21 4.44
N GLU A 222 12.87 -14.28 5.71
CA GLU A 222 12.76 -15.49 6.50
C GLU A 222 11.30 -15.93 6.70
N CYS A 223 10.41 -14.99 7.05
CA CYS A 223 8.97 -15.26 7.13
C CYS A 223 8.41 -15.77 5.80
N VAL A 224 8.79 -15.15 4.68
CA VAL A 224 8.36 -15.54 3.33
C VAL A 224 8.86 -16.94 2.99
N ASN A 225 10.14 -17.25 3.23
CA ASN A 225 10.70 -18.58 2.95
C ASN A 225 9.98 -19.69 3.71
N ARG A 226 9.60 -19.41 4.96
CA ARG A 226 8.79 -20.32 5.78
C ARG A 226 7.38 -20.51 5.20
N VAL A 227 6.65 -19.43 4.91
CA VAL A 227 5.25 -19.48 4.43
C VAL A 227 5.13 -20.01 3.00
N LEU A 228 6.15 -19.82 2.17
CA LEU A 228 6.15 -20.24 0.78
C LEU A 228 6.89 -21.55 0.49
N ASN A 229 7.47 -22.18 1.52
CA ASN A 229 8.27 -23.40 1.43
C ASN A 229 9.45 -23.27 0.45
N ASP A 230 10.38 -22.36 0.77
CA ASP A 230 11.60 -22.08 0.00
C ASP A 230 11.32 -21.67 -1.47
N PRO A 231 10.80 -20.45 -1.69
CA PRO A 231 10.47 -19.96 -3.02
C PRO A 231 11.73 -19.78 -3.89
N LEU A 232 11.57 -19.89 -5.21
CA LEU A 232 12.64 -19.52 -6.12
C LEU A 232 12.82 -18.00 -6.11
N CYS A 233 13.96 -17.55 -5.57
CA CYS A 233 14.37 -16.15 -5.60
C CYS A 233 15.07 -15.83 -6.92
N VAL A 234 14.58 -14.79 -7.62
CA VAL A 234 15.21 -14.27 -8.86
C VAL A 234 15.43 -12.77 -8.76
N ASP A 235 16.55 -12.29 -9.29
CA ASP A 235 17.00 -10.91 -9.25
C ASP A 235 17.82 -10.53 -10.49
N ALA A 236 18.31 -9.30 -10.58
CA ALA A 236 19.09 -8.84 -11.74
C ALA A 236 20.43 -9.59 -11.94
N SER A 237 20.94 -10.27 -10.92
CA SER A 237 22.18 -11.07 -10.97
C SER A 237 21.95 -12.56 -11.28
N THR A 238 20.69 -12.96 -11.43
CA THR A 238 20.32 -14.35 -11.71
C THR A 238 20.95 -14.84 -13.01
N VAL A 239 21.73 -15.92 -12.91
CA VAL A 239 22.40 -16.55 -14.05
C VAL A 239 21.37 -17.28 -14.90
N CYS A 240 21.41 -17.01 -16.21
CA CYS A 240 20.52 -17.61 -17.19
C CYS A 240 21.32 -18.50 -18.15
N ARG A 241 20.71 -19.62 -18.56
CA ARG A 241 21.29 -20.56 -19.53
C ARG A 241 21.17 -20.12 -20.99
N HIS A 242 20.24 -19.18 -21.27
CA HIS A 242 20.00 -18.69 -22.62
C HIS A 242 21.09 -17.70 -23.04
N PRO A 243 21.53 -17.73 -24.31
CA PRO A 243 22.61 -16.87 -24.78
C PRO A 243 22.19 -15.40 -24.70
N ILE A 244 23.14 -14.56 -24.27
CA ILE A 244 22.98 -13.10 -24.31
C ILE A 244 23.09 -12.67 -25.78
N VAL A 245 22.04 -12.05 -26.31
CA VAL A 245 21.97 -11.62 -27.71
C VAL A 245 22.06 -10.10 -27.85
N SER A 246 21.78 -9.37 -26.78
CA SER A 246 21.73 -7.92 -26.78
C SER A 246 21.90 -7.38 -25.37
N GLU A 247 22.05 -6.08 -25.25
CA GLU A 247 22.08 -5.35 -23.99
C GLU A 247 21.09 -4.19 -24.08
N ARG A 248 20.37 -3.95 -22.98
CA ARG A 248 19.49 -2.78 -22.87
C ARG A 248 19.92 -1.93 -21.71
N GLN A 249 20.14 -0.66 -22.00
CA GLN A 249 20.24 0.36 -20.97
C GLN A 249 18.87 0.51 -20.29
N ALA A 250 18.74 -0.09 -19.12
CA ALA A 250 17.51 -0.06 -18.32
C ALA A 250 17.37 1.26 -17.55
N VAL A 251 18.49 1.88 -17.18
CA VAL A 251 18.53 3.17 -16.51
C VAL A 251 19.66 4.02 -17.10
N HIS A 252 19.37 5.28 -17.39
CA HIS A 252 20.29 6.30 -17.87
C HIS A 252 21.04 6.99 -16.74
N ARG A 253 22.04 7.78 -17.13
CA ARG A 253 22.85 8.57 -16.20
C ARG A 253 21.98 9.55 -15.43
N VAL A 254 22.11 9.59 -14.11
CA VAL A 254 21.39 10.56 -13.27
C VAL A 254 22.38 11.37 -12.43
N GLU A 255 22.30 12.69 -12.49
CA GLU A 255 23.03 13.56 -11.56
C GLU A 255 22.21 13.77 -10.29
N LEU A 256 22.69 13.27 -9.16
CA LEU A 256 22.06 13.41 -7.85
C LEU A 256 22.66 14.60 -7.10
N ILE A 257 21.83 15.60 -6.83
CA ILE A 257 22.20 16.84 -6.15
C ILE A 257 21.52 16.89 -4.78
N PRO A 258 22.24 16.68 -3.67
CA PRO A 258 21.65 16.73 -2.36
C PRO A 258 21.44 18.18 -1.89
N ARG A 259 20.35 18.40 -1.16
CA ARG A 259 19.97 19.65 -0.50
C ARG A 259 19.42 19.34 0.87
N LEU A 260 19.77 20.15 1.86
CA LEU A 260 19.09 20.07 3.15
C LEU A 260 17.63 20.47 2.96
N ALA A 261 16.73 19.67 3.53
CA ALA A 261 15.30 20.01 3.55
C ALA A 261 15.02 21.37 4.24
N GLY A 262 15.91 21.81 5.13
CA GLY A 262 15.80 23.08 5.86
C GLY A 262 14.66 23.08 6.88
N GLN A 263 14.32 24.27 7.39
CA GLN A 263 13.13 24.46 8.25
C GLN A 263 11.84 24.53 7.42
N ASP A 264 11.90 25.04 6.18
CA ASP A 264 10.77 25.05 5.24
C ASP A 264 11.16 24.38 3.91
N VAL A 265 10.64 23.17 3.73
CA VAL A 265 10.80 22.36 2.51
C VAL A 265 10.26 23.11 1.29
N VAL A 266 9.16 23.86 1.45
CA VAL A 266 8.49 24.54 0.33
C VAL A 266 9.39 25.62 -0.27
N GLU A 267 9.99 26.49 0.55
CA GLU A 267 10.88 27.55 0.06
C GLU A 267 12.15 27.00 -0.58
N THR A 268 12.65 25.87 -0.07
CA THR A 268 13.81 25.18 -0.66
C THR A 268 13.47 24.67 -2.06
N VAL A 269 12.29 24.04 -2.23
CA VAL A 269 11.80 23.61 -3.55
C VAL A 269 11.61 24.81 -4.49
N VAL A 270 10.94 25.87 -4.03
CA VAL A 270 10.70 27.08 -4.84
C VAL A 270 12.01 27.66 -5.37
N THR A 271 13.05 27.72 -4.53
CA THR A 271 14.38 28.19 -4.92
C THR A 271 14.98 27.34 -6.05
N ILE A 272 14.87 26.02 -5.97
CA ILE A 272 15.35 25.09 -7.02
C ILE A 272 14.57 25.31 -8.31
N VAL A 273 13.23 25.35 -8.25
CA VAL A 273 12.36 25.53 -9.41
C VAL A 273 12.60 26.87 -10.11
N LYS A 274 12.81 27.96 -9.34
CA LYS A 274 13.18 29.27 -9.89
C LYS A 274 14.49 29.20 -10.69
N GLY A 275 15.50 28.50 -10.17
CA GLY A 275 16.77 28.29 -10.88
C GLY A 275 16.63 27.48 -12.17
N LEU A 276 15.61 26.62 -12.26
CA LEU A 276 15.34 25.78 -13.43
C LEU A 276 14.34 26.40 -14.41
N ARG A 277 13.70 27.53 -14.09
CA ARG A 277 12.57 28.12 -14.85
C ARG A 277 12.84 28.21 -16.34
N ASN A 278 13.96 28.83 -16.74
CA ASN A 278 14.30 29.01 -18.16
C ASN A 278 14.49 27.67 -18.88
N ARG A 279 15.07 26.68 -18.20
CA ARG A 279 15.32 25.34 -18.78
C ARG A 279 14.01 24.58 -18.95
N ILE A 280 13.13 24.65 -17.96
CA ILE A 280 11.80 24.00 -17.99
C ILE A 280 10.92 24.59 -19.10
N GLN A 281 10.92 25.91 -19.26
CA GLN A 281 10.09 26.60 -20.26
C GLN A 281 10.53 26.39 -21.71
N GLN A 282 11.78 25.98 -21.93
CA GLN A 282 12.33 25.69 -23.27
C GLN A 282 12.00 24.28 -23.77
N GLN A 283 11.44 23.41 -22.92
CA GLN A 283 11.15 22.03 -23.29
C GLN A 283 9.84 21.90 -24.07
N ASP A 284 9.82 20.99 -25.05
CA ASP A 284 8.63 20.71 -25.86
C ASP A 284 7.70 19.71 -25.18
N VAL A 285 6.58 20.21 -24.64
CA VAL A 285 5.63 19.44 -23.81
C VAL A 285 4.46 18.85 -24.62
N ARG A 286 4.66 18.58 -25.91
CA ARG A 286 3.62 18.01 -26.78
C ARG A 286 3.28 16.55 -26.47
N SER A 287 4.19 15.80 -25.84
CA SER A 287 3.94 14.42 -25.42
C SER A 287 3.05 14.39 -24.17
N SER A 288 2.06 13.49 -24.14
CA SER A 288 1.15 13.34 -22.99
C SER A 288 1.84 12.86 -21.71
N ASP A 289 2.94 12.13 -21.88
CA ASP A 289 3.62 11.39 -20.80
C ASP A 289 4.91 12.10 -20.33
N TYR A 290 5.23 13.25 -20.92
CA TYR A 290 6.42 14.04 -20.58
C TYR A 290 6.06 15.29 -19.76
N VAL A 291 6.76 15.46 -18.65
CA VAL A 291 6.69 16.64 -17.78
C VAL A 291 8.13 17.05 -17.45
N PRO A 292 8.58 18.25 -17.82
CA PRO A 292 9.98 18.67 -17.63
C PRO A 292 10.48 18.53 -16.19
N ALA A 293 9.67 18.94 -15.20
CA ALA A 293 10.03 18.81 -13.80
C ALA A 293 8.91 18.20 -12.95
N VAL A 294 9.28 17.21 -12.14
CA VAL A 294 8.39 16.53 -11.21
C VAL A 294 8.85 16.75 -9.78
N ILE A 295 7.91 17.14 -8.93
CA ILE A 295 8.15 17.52 -7.55
C ILE A 295 7.36 16.60 -6.62
N VAL A 296 8.05 15.92 -5.72
CA VAL A 296 7.45 14.98 -4.77
C VAL A 296 7.78 15.39 -3.33
N VAL A 297 6.76 15.78 -2.57
CA VAL A 297 6.89 16.16 -1.16
C VAL A 297 6.11 15.22 -0.26
N ASN A 298 6.53 15.03 1.00
CA ASN A 298 5.89 14.08 1.90
C ASN A 298 4.49 14.51 2.36
N SER A 299 4.19 15.81 2.28
CA SER A 299 3.02 16.43 2.89
C SER A 299 2.08 16.98 1.82
N VAL A 300 0.81 16.55 1.84
CA VAL A 300 -0.24 17.13 0.98
C VAL A 300 -0.36 18.64 1.22
N VAL A 301 -0.19 19.08 2.47
CA VAL A 301 -0.16 20.50 2.85
C VAL A 301 1.03 21.22 2.22
N ASN A 302 2.20 20.58 2.15
CA ASN A 302 3.36 21.20 1.49
C ASN A 302 3.15 21.25 -0.03
N ALA A 303 2.52 20.24 -0.62
CA ALA A 303 2.17 20.26 -2.05
C ALA A 303 1.16 21.38 -2.36
N ILE A 304 0.22 21.66 -1.45
CA ILE A 304 -0.69 22.81 -1.53
C ILE A 304 0.06 24.13 -1.43
N ARG A 305 0.82 24.33 -0.33
CA ARG A 305 1.60 25.56 -0.12
C ARG A 305 2.56 25.82 -1.27
N LEU A 306 3.17 24.77 -1.81
CA LEU A 306 4.08 24.87 -2.94
C LEU A 306 3.39 25.33 -4.22
N GLU A 307 2.19 24.81 -4.51
CA GLU A 307 1.38 25.30 -5.63
C GLU A 307 1.13 26.81 -5.50
N ASP A 308 0.67 27.26 -4.34
CA ASP A 308 0.37 28.68 -4.10
C ASP A 308 1.63 29.56 -4.21
N ARG A 309 2.74 29.13 -3.60
CA ARG A 309 4.02 29.86 -3.68
C ARG A 309 4.59 29.91 -5.09
N LEU A 310 4.43 28.88 -5.90
CA LEU A 310 4.84 28.90 -7.31
C LEU A 310 3.97 29.85 -8.15
N VAL A 311 2.67 29.97 -7.84
CA VAL A 311 1.81 30.98 -8.47
C VAL A 311 2.25 32.40 -8.12
N GLU A 312 2.59 32.65 -6.86
CA GLU A 312 3.14 33.94 -6.41
C GLU A 312 4.46 34.29 -7.12
N GLU A 313 5.26 33.29 -7.47
CA GLU A 313 6.51 33.42 -8.24
C GLU A 313 6.30 33.49 -9.77
N GLY A 314 5.05 33.53 -10.21
CA GLY A 314 4.63 33.78 -11.59
C GLY A 314 4.52 32.55 -12.48
N PHE A 315 4.38 31.35 -11.92
CA PHE A 315 3.89 30.18 -12.68
C PHE A 315 2.36 30.23 -12.79
N ARG A 316 1.81 29.80 -13.92
CA ARG A 316 0.35 29.73 -14.08
C ARG A 316 -0.18 28.40 -13.55
N ARG A 317 -1.37 28.39 -12.93
CA ARG A 317 -1.96 27.14 -12.41
C ARG A 317 -2.19 26.12 -13.53
N GLU A 318 -2.47 26.57 -14.73
CA GLU A 318 -2.67 25.71 -15.89
C GLU A 318 -1.36 25.04 -16.36
N GLU A 319 -0.19 25.52 -15.94
CA GLU A 319 1.11 24.90 -16.25
C GLU A 319 1.46 23.76 -15.28
N MET A 320 0.65 23.54 -14.24
CA MET A 320 0.92 22.60 -13.17
C MET A 320 -0.10 21.46 -13.16
N ALA A 321 0.37 20.23 -13.02
CA ALA A 321 -0.42 19.06 -12.66
C ALA A 321 -0.29 18.78 -11.17
N ILE A 322 -1.41 18.73 -10.46
CA ILE A 322 -1.44 18.46 -9.02
C ILE A 322 -1.92 17.05 -8.76
N ILE A 323 -0.99 16.19 -8.35
CA ILE A 323 -1.20 14.76 -8.15
C ILE A 323 -1.19 14.47 -6.65
N ARG A 324 -2.36 14.58 -6.02
CA ARG A 324 -2.59 14.20 -4.63
C ARG A 324 -3.38 12.90 -4.60
N GLY A 325 -3.16 12.06 -3.59
CA GLY A 325 -3.89 10.79 -3.41
C GLY A 325 -5.42 10.95 -3.36
N LEU A 326 -5.91 12.18 -3.10
CA LEU A 326 -7.32 12.53 -2.95
C LEU A 326 -7.96 13.20 -4.19
N SER A 327 -7.19 13.51 -5.25
CA SER A 327 -7.73 14.28 -6.40
C SER A 327 -8.41 13.40 -7.45
N ALA A 328 -9.56 13.84 -7.96
CA ALA A 328 -10.32 13.18 -9.03
C ALA A 328 -9.54 13.06 -10.36
N ARG A 329 -9.89 12.04 -11.16
CA ARG A 329 -9.22 11.61 -12.41
C ARG A 329 -8.96 12.74 -13.44
N GLU A 330 -9.84 13.74 -13.51
CA GLU A 330 -9.73 14.87 -14.45
C GLU A 330 -8.60 15.85 -14.09
N VAL A 331 -8.18 15.87 -12.83
CA VAL A 331 -7.19 16.84 -12.29
C VAL A 331 -5.74 16.39 -12.53
N ARG A 332 -5.54 15.11 -12.88
CA ARG A 332 -4.22 14.47 -13.00
C ARG A 332 -3.66 14.44 -14.42
N ASN A 333 -4.27 15.17 -15.37
CA ASN A 333 -3.74 15.24 -16.73
C ASN A 333 -2.42 16.02 -16.75
N THR A 334 -1.33 15.34 -17.07
CA THR A 334 0.03 15.88 -17.20
C THR A 334 0.32 16.43 -18.59
N SER A 335 -0.54 16.18 -19.57
CA SER A 335 -0.34 16.61 -20.95
C SER A 335 -0.24 18.13 -21.04
N GLY A 336 0.85 18.62 -21.64
CA GLY A 336 1.10 20.05 -21.81
C GLY A 336 1.46 20.81 -20.52
N LYS A 337 1.76 20.11 -19.42
CA LYS A 337 2.13 20.71 -18.13
C LYS A 337 3.65 20.80 -17.97
N LEU A 338 4.13 21.93 -17.44
CA LEU A 338 5.56 22.14 -17.17
C LEU A 338 6.01 21.48 -15.87
N LEU A 339 5.12 21.45 -14.87
CA LEU A 339 5.40 20.92 -13.54
C LEU A 339 4.35 19.88 -13.15
N ALA A 340 4.79 18.80 -12.51
CA ALA A 340 3.90 17.92 -11.76
C ALA A 340 4.28 17.96 -10.28
N ILE A 341 3.31 18.27 -9.41
CA ILE A 341 3.51 18.38 -7.96
C ILE A 341 2.66 17.31 -7.29
N GLY A 342 3.25 16.50 -6.43
CA GLY A 342 2.50 15.52 -5.67
C GLY A 342 3.20 14.98 -4.45
N THR A 343 2.59 13.95 -3.89
CA THR A 343 3.05 13.27 -2.67
C THR A 343 3.39 11.81 -2.95
N SER A 344 3.25 10.92 -1.97
CA SER A 344 3.38 9.46 -2.15
C SER A 344 2.54 8.88 -3.30
N ALA A 345 1.48 9.57 -3.73
CA ALA A 345 0.73 9.21 -4.93
C ALA A 345 1.56 9.22 -6.23
N ILE A 346 2.66 9.99 -6.29
CA ILE A 346 3.62 9.98 -7.40
C ILE A 346 4.64 8.84 -7.26
N GLU A 347 4.96 8.42 -6.03
CA GLU A 347 5.87 7.29 -5.78
C GLU A 347 5.33 5.99 -6.39
N VAL A 348 4.01 5.83 -6.38
CA VAL A 348 3.31 4.58 -6.69
C VAL A 348 2.30 4.80 -7.82
N GLY A 349 2.67 4.46 -9.06
CA GLY A 349 1.70 4.26 -10.14
C GLY A 349 1.43 5.46 -11.05
N ILE A 350 2.42 6.32 -11.29
CA ILE A 350 2.46 7.18 -12.47
C ILE A 350 3.84 7.04 -13.09
N ASP A 351 3.90 6.62 -14.36
CA ASP A 351 5.10 6.69 -15.18
C ASP A 351 5.13 8.04 -15.88
N PHE A 352 6.16 8.85 -15.59
CA PHE A 352 6.36 10.15 -16.21
C PHE A 352 7.77 10.21 -16.77
N GLN A 353 7.90 10.79 -17.95
CA GLN A 353 9.19 11.15 -18.52
C GLN A 353 9.54 12.54 -17.98
N CYS A 354 10.63 12.67 -17.23
CA CYS A 354 11.08 13.95 -16.69
C CYS A 354 12.60 14.10 -16.76
N ASP A 355 13.03 15.35 -16.92
CA ASP A 355 14.45 15.71 -16.89
C ASP A 355 14.89 16.08 -15.48
N TYR A 356 13.99 16.71 -14.72
CA TYR A 356 14.25 17.18 -13.36
C TYR A 356 13.30 16.50 -12.37
N LEU A 357 13.86 15.76 -11.43
CA LEU A 357 13.12 15.24 -10.29
C LEU A 357 13.55 15.99 -9.04
N ILE A 358 12.61 16.60 -8.32
CA ILE A 358 12.85 17.28 -7.05
C ILE A 358 12.04 16.53 -5.99
N PHE A 359 12.69 15.91 -5.03
CA PHE A 359 11.96 15.08 -4.07
C PHE A 359 12.46 15.19 -2.65
N GLU A 360 11.52 15.25 -1.73
CA GLU A 360 11.76 14.99 -0.31
C GLU A 360 11.95 13.50 -0.09
N ALA A 361 12.80 13.07 0.84
CA ALA A 361 12.90 11.66 1.20
C ALA A 361 13.04 11.51 2.71
N GLY A 362 12.00 10.96 3.35
CA GLY A 362 11.96 10.73 4.80
C GLY A 362 12.60 9.40 5.22
N ASP A 363 12.70 8.45 4.30
CA ASP A 363 13.30 7.13 4.52
C ASP A 363 13.96 6.59 3.23
N ALA A 364 14.72 5.50 3.37
CA ALA A 364 15.45 4.88 2.27
C ALA A 364 14.54 4.33 1.16
N ALA A 365 13.38 3.77 1.51
CA ALA A 365 12.47 3.19 0.54
C ALA A 365 11.84 4.27 -0.34
N SER A 366 11.31 5.34 0.27
CA SER A 366 10.83 6.53 -0.43
C SER A 366 11.94 7.17 -1.27
N PHE A 367 13.18 7.24 -0.75
CA PHE A 367 14.32 7.72 -1.54
C PHE A 367 14.47 6.92 -2.83
N MET A 368 14.59 5.58 -2.72
CA MET A 368 14.88 4.72 -3.86
C MET A 368 13.71 4.65 -4.84
N GLN A 369 12.46 4.65 -4.35
CA GLN A 369 11.27 4.67 -5.17
C GLN A 369 11.14 5.97 -5.96
N ARG A 370 11.31 7.14 -5.30
CA ARG A 370 11.28 8.45 -5.97
C ARG A 370 12.44 8.59 -6.95
N PHE A 371 13.66 8.31 -6.52
CA PHE A 371 14.86 8.38 -7.36
C PHE A 371 14.77 7.46 -8.58
N GLY A 372 14.11 6.30 -8.47
CA GLY A 372 13.85 5.39 -9.58
C GLY A 372 12.87 5.90 -10.65
N ARG A 373 12.35 7.12 -10.53
CA ARG A 373 11.45 7.75 -11.52
C ARG A 373 12.18 8.64 -12.54
N VAL A 374 13.41 9.06 -12.23
CA VAL A 374 14.27 9.77 -13.20
C VAL A 374 15.29 8.79 -13.80
N GLY A 375 15.72 9.06 -15.03
CA GLY A 375 16.70 8.20 -15.71
C GLY A 375 16.10 7.00 -16.44
N ARG A 376 14.78 6.89 -16.62
CA ARG A 376 14.17 5.72 -17.31
C ARG A 376 14.25 5.78 -18.83
N HIS A 377 14.10 6.98 -19.39
CA HIS A 377 14.02 7.20 -20.84
C HIS A 377 15.23 7.95 -21.36
N ASN A 378 15.69 8.94 -20.60
CA ASN A 378 16.84 9.77 -20.90
C ASN A 378 17.61 10.06 -19.61
N SER A 379 18.83 10.59 -19.75
CA SER A 379 19.59 11.11 -18.62
C SER A 379 18.82 12.24 -17.92
N GLY A 380 18.94 12.36 -16.60
CA GLY A 380 18.22 13.39 -15.85
C GLY A 380 18.96 13.88 -14.61
N VAL A 381 18.35 14.81 -13.90
CA VAL A 381 18.89 15.43 -12.67
C VAL A 381 17.89 15.24 -11.54
N ALA A 382 18.38 14.70 -10.42
CA ALA A 382 17.63 14.47 -9.20
C ALA A 382 18.09 15.43 -8.10
N TYR A 383 17.23 16.33 -7.65
CA TYR A 383 17.41 17.09 -6.42
C TYR A 383 16.75 16.35 -5.27
N VAL A 384 17.54 15.91 -4.29
CA VAL A 384 17.00 15.29 -3.07
C VAL A 384 17.03 16.27 -1.91
N LEU A 385 15.88 16.45 -1.26
CA LEU A 385 15.73 17.18 -0.01
C LEU A 385 15.81 16.17 1.12
N CYS A 386 16.94 16.14 1.81
CA CYS A 386 17.30 15.08 2.75
C CYS A 386 17.75 15.64 4.12
N PRO A 387 17.73 14.80 5.17
CA PRO A 387 18.30 15.16 6.46
C PRO A 387 19.84 15.19 6.42
N GLN A 388 20.45 15.75 7.47
CA GLN A 388 21.90 16.03 7.53
C GLN A 388 22.78 14.77 7.38
N ASN A 389 22.38 13.66 7.98
CA ASN A 389 23.05 12.36 7.86
C ASN A 389 23.15 11.88 6.41
N VAL A 390 22.07 12.06 5.63
CA VAL A 390 22.03 11.64 4.21
C VAL A 390 22.84 12.59 3.34
N LEU A 391 22.79 13.90 3.60
CA LEU A 391 23.66 14.86 2.93
C LEU A 391 25.13 14.49 3.12
N THR A 392 25.54 14.31 4.38
CA THR A 392 26.91 13.96 4.76
C THR A 392 27.31 12.64 4.12
N GLY A 393 26.40 11.66 4.06
CA GLY A 393 26.60 10.39 3.40
C GLY A 393 26.87 10.52 1.89
N ILE A 394 26.06 11.30 1.17
CA ILE A 394 26.24 11.53 -0.27
C ILE A 394 27.56 12.28 -0.54
N GLU A 395 27.89 13.29 0.27
CA GLU A 395 29.15 14.03 0.16
C GLU A 395 30.37 13.12 0.41
N ALA A 396 30.32 12.28 1.44
CA ALA A 396 31.38 11.31 1.74
C ALA A 396 31.53 10.26 0.62
N LEU A 397 30.41 9.82 0.01
CA LEU A 397 30.44 8.88 -1.11
C LEU A 397 31.14 9.49 -2.34
N SER A 398 30.84 10.76 -2.64
CA SER A 398 31.49 11.53 -3.71
C SER A 398 33.01 11.66 -3.50
N GLN A 399 33.44 11.84 -2.24
CA GLN A 399 34.86 11.94 -1.89
C GLN A 399 35.60 10.60 -1.95
N THR A 400 34.93 9.50 -1.58
CA THR A 400 35.56 8.18 -1.46
C THR A 400 35.59 7.37 -2.75
N GLN A 401 34.54 7.44 -3.58
CA GLN A 401 34.45 6.69 -4.85
C GLN A 401 34.65 7.57 -6.09
N GLY A 402 34.84 8.88 -5.91
CA GLY A 402 34.92 9.87 -6.99
C GLY A 402 33.53 10.35 -7.44
N PRO A 403 33.47 11.16 -8.51
CA PRO A 403 32.23 11.80 -8.93
C PRO A 403 31.21 10.83 -9.56
N GLU A 404 31.61 9.60 -9.90
CA GLU A 404 30.75 8.59 -10.52
C GLU A 404 30.59 7.35 -9.63
N VAL A 405 29.34 6.95 -9.39
CA VAL A 405 29.01 5.82 -8.50
C VAL A 405 28.04 4.85 -9.19
N HIS A 406 28.19 3.56 -8.92
CA HIS A 406 27.24 2.55 -9.38
C HIS A 406 25.94 2.64 -8.60
N ARG A 407 24.81 2.42 -9.29
CA ARG A 407 23.48 2.47 -8.68
C ARG A 407 23.31 1.49 -7.52
N GLY A 408 23.96 0.32 -7.57
CA GLY A 408 23.95 -0.66 -6.47
C GLY A 408 24.61 -0.15 -5.20
N ASP A 409 25.76 0.53 -5.34
CA ASP A 409 26.49 1.10 -4.21
C ASP A 409 25.70 2.25 -3.57
N LEU A 410 25.11 3.13 -4.38
CA LEU A 410 24.22 4.19 -3.88
C LEU A 410 23.09 3.59 -3.05
N GLU A 411 22.42 2.55 -3.56
CA GLU A 411 21.29 1.92 -2.88
C GLU A 411 21.70 1.36 -1.52
N GLN A 412 22.75 0.54 -1.45
CA GLN A 412 23.27 0.00 -0.18
C GLN A 412 23.60 1.11 0.82
N ARG A 413 24.22 2.20 0.34
CA ARG A 413 24.59 3.34 1.19
C ARG A 413 23.37 4.13 1.66
N VAL A 414 22.37 4.35 0.81
CA VAL A 414 21.11 5.02 1.18
C VAL A 414 20.43 4.29 2.34
N TYR A 415 20.34 2.95 2.26
CA TYR A 415 19.79 2.15 3.37
C TYR A 415 20.62 2.26 4.65
N SER A 416 21.93 2.50 4.57
CA SER A 416 22.78 2.74 5.75
C SER A 416 22.68 4.16 6.32
N TRP A 417 22.26 5.14 5.52
CA TRP A 417 22.18 6.54 5.95
C TRP A 417 20.86 6.84 6.66
N TYR A 418 19.76 6.26 6.19
CA TYR A 418 18.48 6.39 6.86
C TYR A 418 18.39 5.41 8.05
N PRO A 419 17.66 5.76 9.13
CA PRO A 419 17.37 4.81 10.19
C PRO A 419 16.68 3.57 9.60
N ASN A 420 17.16 2.37 9.98
CA ASN A 420 16.48 1.14 9.61
C ASN A 420 15.05 1.18 10.15
N LEU A 421 14.08 1.11 9.24
CA LEU A 421 12.69 1.01 9.59
C LEU A 421 12.42 -0.41 10.09
N ASP A 422 11.97 -0.55 11.34
CA ASP A 422 11.55 -1.84 11.87
C ASP A 422 10.33 -2.35 11.07
N THR A 423 10.52 -3.43 10.31
CA THR A 423 9.45 -4.11 9.55
C THR A 423 8.45 -4.79 10.46
N ARG A 424 8.81 -4.99 11.74
CA ARG A 424 8.03 -5.66 12.76
C ARG A 424 7.57 -7.05 12.32
N ALA A 425 8.42 -7.74 11.57
CA ALA A 425 8.17 -9.12 11.13
C ALA A 425 7.95 -10.06 12.33
N TRP A 426 8.60 -9.79 13.46
CA TRP A 426 8.42 -10.48 14.73
C TRP A 426 6.95 -10.49 15.20
N PHE A 427 6.14 -9.48 14.84
CA PHE A 427 4.72 -9.42 15.21
C PHE A 427 3.94 -10.64 14.70
N SER A 428 4.33 -11.20 13.54
CA SER A 428 3.64 -12.35 12.94
C SER A 428 3.65 -13.62 13.79
N VAL A 429 4.55 -13.71 14.78
CA VAL A 429 4.69 -14.86 15.68
C VAL A 429 4.29 -14.56 17.13
N THR A 430 3.74 -13.38 17.42
CA THR A 430 3.26 -13.00 18.76
C THR A 430 1.82 -13.43 19.00
N PHE A 431 1.37 -13.30 20.26
CA PHE A 431 0.01 -13.66 20.63
C PHE A 431 -1.02 -12.79 19.90
N THR A 432 -0.87 -11.46 19.96
CA THR A 432 -1.82 -10.55 19.31
C THR A 432 -1.69 -10.60 17.78
N GLY A 433 -0.49 -10.88 17.24
CA GLY A 433 -0.32 -11.09 15.80
C GLY A 433 -1.04 -12.33 15.28
N LEU A 434 -1.02 -13.44 16.03
CA LEU A 434 -1.83 -14.61 15.71
C LEU A 434 -3.33 -14.35 15.89
N VAL A 435 -3.74 -13.58 16.91
CA VAL A 435 -5.15 -13.18 17.05
C VAL A 435 -5.60 -12.37 15.83
N SER A 436 -4.78 -11.42 15.35
CA SER A 436 -5.07 -10.65 14.14
C SER A 436 -5.19 -11.54 12.90
N ALA A 437 -4.20 -12.41 12.66
CA ALA A 437 -4.22 -13.33 11.53
C ALA A 437 -5.43 -14.28 11.57
N PHE A 438 -5.62 -15.00 12.68
CA PHE A 438 -6.65 -16.03 12.81
C PHE A 438 -8.08 -15.47 12.92
N ALA A 439 -8.24 -14.16 13.17
CA ALA A 439 -9.55 -13.51 13.09
C ALA A 439 -10.23 -13.75 11.73
N LEU A 440 -9.46 -13.81 10.62
CA LEU A 440 -9.99 -14.14 9.29
C LEU A 440 -10.64 -15.52 9.23
N ALA A 441 -9.96 -16.54 9.74
CA ALA A 441 -10.51 -17.90 9.80
C ALA A 441 -11.73 -17.94 10.75
N GLU A 442 -11.66 -17.25 11.88
CA GLU A 442 -12.75 -17.18 12.85
C GLU A 442 -14.01 -16.51 12.27
N ASN A 443 -13.86 -15.49 11.42
CA ASN A 443 -14.98 -14.88 10.71
C ASN A 443 -15.71 -15.87 9.80
N MET A 444 -14.98 -16.78 9.15
CA MET A 444 -15.59 -17.84 8.34
C MET A 444 -16.40 -18.80 9.19
N VAL A 445 -15.87 -19.24 10.34
CA VAL A 445 -16.62 -20.09 11.29
C VAL A 445 -17.87 -19.38 11.79
N LYS A 446 -17.73 -18.12 12.23
CA LYS A 446 -18.86 -17.29 12.68
C LYS A 446 -19.93 -17.20 11.60
N ARG A 447 -19.54 -16.91 10.36
CA ARG A 447 -20.52 -16.75 9.27
C ARG A 447 -21.29 -18.02 8.96
N VAL A 448 -20.63 -19.18 8.98
CA VAL A 448 -21.29 -20.48 8.80
C VAL A 448 -22.20 -20.79 9.99
N SER A 449 -21.80 -20.44 11.22
CA SER A 449 -22.62 -20.65 12.41
C SER A 449 -23.88 -19.75 12.47
N GLU A 450 -23.86 -18.61 11.79
CA GLU A 450 -25.00 -17.70 11.65
C GLU A 450 -25.95 -18.09 10.51
N ASP A 451 -25.58 -19.04 9.64
CA ASP A 451 -26.42 -19.51 8.54
C ASP A 451 -27.49 -20.47 9.07
N PHE A 452 -28.76 -20.07 8.96
CA PHE A 452 -29.91 -20.88 9.41
C PHE A 452 -30.05 -22.23 8.68
N ARG A 453 -29.37 -22.41 7.53
CA ARG A 453 -29.36 -23.67 6.77
C ARG A 453 -28.24 -24.61 7.19
N ALA A 454 -27.25 -24.14 7.94
CA ALA A 454 -26.11 -24.94 8.35
C ALA A 454 -26.48 -25.86 9.51
N THR A 455 -26.16 -27.15 9.38
CA THR A 455 -26.30 -28.10 10.50
C THR A 455 -25.16 -27.93 11.51
N PRO A 456 -25.36 -28.27 12.80
CA PRO A 456 -24.28 -28.25 13.79
C PRO A 456 -23.06 -29.07 13.38
N GLU A 457 -23.28 -30.18 12.66
CA GLU A 457 -22.22 -31.04 12.11
C GLU A 457 -21.40 -30.31 11.02
N GLN A 458 -22.07 -29.59 10.10
CA GLN A 458 -21.39 -28.79 9.08
C GLN A 458 -20.55 -27.67 9.70
N VAL A 459 -21.08 -26.98 10.70
CA VAL A 459 -20.35 -25.95 11.46
C VAL A 459 -19.10 -26.57 12.11
N ALA A 460 -19.24 -27.73 12.76
CA ALA A 460 -18.13 -28.42 13.41
C ALA A 460 -17.05 -28.87 12.41
N ILE A 461 -17.43 -29.32 11.21
CA ILE A 461 -16.48 -29.68 10.15
C ILE A 461 -15.69 -28.45 9.68
N VAL A 462 -16.37 -27.34 9.44
CA VAL A 462 -15.73 -26.08 9.01
C VAL A 462 -14.79 -25.56 10.10
N GLU A 463 -15.24 -25.56 11.36
CA GLU A 463 -14.44 -25.17 12.50
C GLU A 463 -13.17 -26.03 12.63
N ALA A 464 -13.31 -27.36 12.55
CA ALA A 464 -12.18 -28.27 12.65
C ALA A 464 -11.15 -28.04 11.54
N LYS A 465 -11.60 -27.85 10.29
CA LYS A 465 -10.72 -27.56 9.15
C LYS A 465 -9.98 -26.23 9.32
N LEU A 466 -10.69 -25.15 9.65
CA LEU A 466 -10.09 -23.82 9.81
C LEU A 466 -9.12 -23.78 11.00
N LYS A 467 -9.45 -24.46 12.10
CA LYS A 467 -8.53 -24.64 13.23
C LYS A 467 -7.26 -25.37 12.81
N GLN A 468 -7.38 -26.43 11.99
CA GLN A 468 -6.23 -27.14 11.47
C GLN A 468 -5.34 -26.25 10.60
N PHE A 469 -5.94 -25.39 9.76
CA PHE A 469 -5.18 -24.41 8.98
C PHE A 469 -4.40 -23.45 9.89
N CYS A 470 -5.04 -22.88 10.91
CA CYS A 470 -4.36 -22.02 11.89
C CYS A 470 -3.20 -22.73 12.61
N ILE A 471 -3.37 -24.00 13.01
CA ILE A 471 -2.29 -24.79 13.63
C ILE A 471 -1.14 -25.00 12.64
N SER A 472 -1.44 -25.38 11.40
CA SER A 472 -0.42 -25.60 10.38
C SER A 472 0.34 -24.32 10.03
N TYR A 473 -0.33 -23.17 10.00
CA TYR A 473 0.31 -21.86 9.84
C TYR A 473 1.28 -21.56 10.99
N GLY A 474 0.83 -21.78 12.24
CA GLY A 474 1.68 -21.59 13.43
C GLY A 474 2.96 -22.42 13.37
N GLN A 475 2.85 -23.69 12.95
CA GLN A 475 4.01 -24.56 12.72
C GLN A 475 4.91 -24.04 11.60
N GLN A 476 4.30 -23.62 10.48
CA GLN A 476 5.01 -23.14 9.30
C GLN A 476 5.86 -21.91 9.61
N ILE A 477 5.32 -20.93 10.33
CA ILE A 477 6.06 -19.73 10.73
C ILE A 477 7.00 -19.96 11.93
N ARG A 478 7.05 -21.19 12.47
CA ARG A 478 7.80 -21.58 13.68
C ARG A 478 7.39 -20.83 14.95
N CYS A 479 6.11 -20.54 15.09
CA CYS A 479 5.56 -19.97 16.32
C CYS A 479 5.42 -21.06 17.40
N SER A 480 5.55 -20.68 18.67
CA SER A 480 5.35 -21.59 19.80
C SER A 480 3.92 -22.13 19.85
N ASP A 481 3.78 -23.45 20.00
CA ASP A 481 2.50 -24.13 20.23
C ASP A 481 1.70 -23.50 21.37
N LYS A 482 2.37 -22.99 22.42
CA LYS A 482 1.71 -22.32 23.55
C LYS A 482 1.00 -21.04 23.09
N ILE A 483 1.64 -20.26 22.23
CA ILE A 483 1.08 -19.00 21.70
C ILE A 483 -0.07 -19.32 20.74
N VAL A 484 0.11 -20.29 19.84
CA VAL A 484 -0.93 -20.74 18.89
C VAL A 484 -2.19 -21.21 19.64
N ARG A 485 -2.02 -22.08 20.64
CA ARG A 485 -3.15 -22.56 21.46
C ARG A 485 -3.83 -21.42 22.21
N ARG A 486 -3.07 -20.48 22.76
CA ARG A 486 -3.60 -19.30 23.46
C ARG A 486 -4.42 -18.42 22.52
N ALA A 487 -3.92 -18.11 21.32
CA ALA A 487 -4.63 -17.32 20.32
C ALA A 487 -5.97 -17.97 19.93
N LEU A 488 -5.95 -19.27 19.62
CA LEU A 488 -7.17 -20.04 19.31
C LEU A 488 -8.17 -20.07 20.47
N GLN A 489 -7.69 -20.21 21.71
CA GLN A 489 -8.55 -20.17 22.91
C GLN A 489 -9.28 -18.83 23.05
N TYR A 490 -8.56 -17.71 22.83
CA TYR A 490 -9.13 -16.37 22.90
C TYR A 490 -10.19 -16.15 21.81
N LEU A 491 -9.93 -16.59 20.58
CA LEU A 491 -10.89 -16.50 19.48
C LEU A 491 -12.13 -17.37 19.71
N CYS A 492 -11.95 -18.61 20.18
CA CYS A 492 -13.08 -19.48 20.52
C CYS A 492 -13.94 -18.86 21.63
N GLY A 493 -13.32 -18.31 22.67
CA GLY A 493 -14.04 -17.65 23.76
C GLY A 493 -14.75 -16.37 23.31
N ALA A 494 -14.15 -15.61 22.39
CA ALA A 494 -14.78 -14.46 21.74
C ALA A 494 -16.03 -14.85 20.96
N ARG A 495 -16.00 -15.97 20.21
CA ARG A 495 -17.17 -16.52 19.50
C ARG A 495 -18.28 -16.94 20.46
N ARG A 496 -17.93 -17.51 21.62
CA ARG A 496 -18.90 -17.85 22.67
C ARG A 496 -19.49 -16.64 23.41
N GLY A 497 -19.03 -15.42 23.11
CA GLY A 497 -19.53 -14.20 23.75
C GLY A 497 -19.09 -14.03 25.20
N GLU A 498 -18.01 -14.67 25.64
CA GLU A 498 -17.51 -14.52 27.01
C GLU A 498 -16.90 -13.11 27.22
N SER A 499 -17.33 -12.43 28.28
CA SER A 499 -16.99 -11.02 28.56
C SER A 499 -15.48 -10.75 28.64
N LYS A 500 -14.68 -11.68 29.19
CA LYS A 500 -13.21 -11.57 29.27
C LYS A 500 -12.51 -11.48 27.90
N TYR A 501 -13.18 -11.89 26.82
CA TYR A 501 -12.65 -11.85 25.46
C TYR A 501 -13.32 -10.75 24.60
N LYS A 502 -14.03 -9.80 25.24
CA LYS A 502 -14.72 -8.71 24.55
C LYS A 502 -13.83 -7.96 23.55
N TRP A 503 -12.59 -7.63 23.94
CA TRP A 503 -11.66 -6.94 23.03
C TRP A 503 -11.34 -7.74 21.77
N VAL A 504 -11.27 -9.07 21.85
CA VAL A 504 -11.04 -9.93 20.67
C VAL A 504 -12.26 -9.90 19.75
N THR A 505 -13.46 -9.93 20.33
CA THR A 505 -14.71 -9.76 19.57
C THR A 505 -14.72 -8.41 18.86
N THR A 506 -14.43 -7.32 19.58
CA THR A 506 -14.37 -5.96 19.03
C THR A 506 -13.34 -5.88 17.91
N TYR A 507 -12.11 -6.36 18.14
CA TYR A 507 -11.04 -6.34 17.13
C TYR A 507 -11.39 -7.16 15.89
N ARG A 508 -11.87 -8.40 16.06
CA ARG A 508 -12.29 -9.26 14.95
C ARG A 508 -13.36 -8.56 14.12
N ASP A 509 -14.35 -7.97 14.77
CA ASP A 509 -15.47 -7.33 14.09
C ASP A 509 -15.05 -6.03 13.37
N LEU A 510 -13.86 -5.46 13.63
CA LEU A 510 -13.27 -4.36 12.85
C LEU A 510 -13.07 -4.75 11.38
N ASN A 511 -12.59 -5.96 11.13
CA ASN A 511 -12.36 -6.51 9.79
C ASN A 511 -11.60 -5.55 8.86
N THR A 512 -10.45 -5.08 9.32
CA THR A 512 -9.56 -4.17 8.58
C THR A 512 -8.21 -4.83 8.30
N PHE A 513 -7.73 -4.71 7.06
CA PHE A 513 -6.40 -5.19 6.69
C PHE A 513 -5.27 -4.35 7.35
N ARG A 514 -5.49 -3.03 7.46
CA ARG A 514 -4.48 -2.04 7.87
C ARG A 514 -4.52 -1.71 9.36
N THR A 515 -3.42 -1.15 9.86
CA THR A 515 -3.23 -0.69 11.26
C THR A 515 -3.74 0.73 11.53
N SER A 516 -4.14 1.46 10.49
CA SER A 516 -4.58 2.84 10.62
C SER A 516 -5.94 2.92 11.30
N LEU A 517 -6.16 4.01 12.04
CA LEU A 517 -7.50 4.43 12.44
C LEU A 517 -8.44 4.45 11.22
N PRO A 518 -9.76 4.28 11.42
CA PRO A 518 -10.73 4.25 10.32
C PRO A 518 -10.62 5.50 9.44
N SER A 519 -10.98 5.34 8.17
CA SER A 519 -11.16 6.47 7.26
C SER A 519 -12.62 6.93 7.30
N GLU A 520 -12.81 8.23 7.31
CA GLU A 520 -14.12 8.87 7.37
C GLU A 520 -14.33 9.82 6.22
N TRP A 521 -15.59 9.96 5.80
CA TRP A 521 -15.97 10.96 4.81
C TRP A 521 -15.90 12.36 5.40
N VAL A 522 -15.30 13.27 4.65
CA VAL A 522 -15.14 14.67 5.01
C VAL A 522 -15.51 15.56 3.84
N LEU A 523 -16.19 16.67 4.11
CA LEU A 523 -16.28 17.81 3.20
C LEU A 523 -15.16 18.81 3.52
N ASP A 524 -14.32 19.08 2.53
CA ASP A 524 -13.26 20.08 2.64
C ASP A 524 -13.70 21.39 1.99
N PHE A 525 -13.95 22.42 2.81
CA PHE A 525 -14.38 23.73 2.31
C PHE A 525 -13.28 24.45 1.53
N ALA A 526 -11.99 24.25 1.84
CA ALA A 526 -10.92 24.82 1.05
C ALA A 526 -10.87 24.18 -0.34
N GLU A 527 -11.11 22.87 -0.44
CA GLU A 527 -11.24 22.19 -1.73
C GLU A 527 -12.52 22.61 -2.47
N LEU A 528 -13.63 22.81 -1.75
CA LEU A 528 -14.88 23.32 -2.33
C LEU A 528 -14.69 24.68 -3.00
N GLU A 529 -14.01 25.62 -2.34
CA GLU A 529 -13.70 26.93 -2.93
C GLU A 529 -12.80 26.80 -4.16
N ARG A 530 -11.75 25.96 -4.08
CA ARG A 530 -10.83 25.72 -5.21
C ARG A 530 -11.49 25.10 -6.42
N ARG A 531 -12.51 24.27 -6.23
CA ARG A 531 -13.20 23.53 -7.30
C ARG A 531 -14.44 24.26 -7.83
N GLY A 532 -14.55 25.58 -7.61
CA GLY A 532 -15.69 26.36 -8.11
C GLY A 532 -17.02 25.94 -7.46
N ARG A 533 -16.97 25.49 -6.20
CA ARG A 533 -18.12 24.98 -5.42
C ARG A 533 -18.74 23.69 -5.95
N ASP A 534 -17.97 22.85 -6.62
CA ASP A 534 -18.36 21.46 -6.88
C ASP A 534 -18.29 20.63 -5.59
N TRP A 535 -19.46 20.34 -5.01
CA TRP A 535 -19.59 19.61 -3.75
C TRP A 535 -19.12 18.17 -3.84
N GLU A 536 -19.28 17.51 -4.97
CA GLU A 536 -18.89 16.11 -5.10
C GLU A 536 -17.37 15.99 -5.21
N LYS A 537 -16.71 16.94 -5.87
CA LYS A 537 -15.23 17.00 -5.94
C LYS A 537 -14.58 17.41 -4.62
N ALA A 538 -15.32 17.99 -3.68
CA ALA A 538 -14.84 18.42 -2.37
C ALA A 538 -15.09 17.39 -1.25
N LYS A 539 -15.81 16.30 -1.54
CA LYS A 539 -16.04 15.19 -0.60
C LYS A 539 -15.07 14.06 -0.88
N TYR A 540 -14.41 13.56 0.16
CA TYR A 540 -13.54 12.40 0.07
C TYR A 540 -13.40 11.71 1.42
N THR A 541 -12.80 10.52 1.45
CA THR A 541 -12.45 9.84 2.68
C THR A 541 -11.02 10.14 3.09
N THR A 542 -10.76 10.29 4.39
CA THR A 542 -9.42 10.44 4.96
C THR A 542 -9.33 9.74 6.30
N ASP A 543 -8.15 9.28 6.69
CA ASP A 543 -7.96 8.63 7.99
C ASP A 543 -8.19 9.62 9.14
N VAL A 544 -8.76 9.11 10.23
CA VAL A 544 -9.08 9.89 11.42
C VAL A 544 -7.83 10.49 12.07
N ALA A 545 -6.66 9.84 11.98
CA ALA A 545 -5.43 10.40 12.54
C ALA A 545 -5.02 11.69 11.82
N THR A 546 -5.13 11.73 10.49
CA THR A 546 -4.91 12.93 9.67
C THR A 546 -5.89 14.03 10.02
N LEU A 547 -7.18 13.72 10.19
CA LEU A 547 -8.17 14.71 10.64
C LEU A 547 -7.80 15.28 12.01
N LEU A 548 -7.50 14.42 12.98
CA LEU A 548 -7.11 14.83 14.33
C LEU A 548 -5.82 15.65 14.35
N ARG A 549 -4.84 15.35 13.50
CA ARG A 549 -3.52 15.99 13.54
C ARG A 549 -3.38 17.19 12.62
N ARG A 550 -4.24 17.36 11.61
CA ARG A 550 -4.04 18.40 10.58
C ARG A 550 -5.29 19.19 10.21
N ALA A 551 -6.49 18.67 10.46
CA ALA A 551 -7.69 19.39 10.04
C ALA A 551 -7.85 20.73 10.79
N GLU A 552 -8.33 21.73 10.07
CA GLU A 552 -8.74 23.01 10.63
C GLU A 552 -10.26 23.14 10.68
N GLY A 553 -10.78 23.64 11.80
CA GLY A 553 -12.22 23.80 11.97
C GLY A 553 -13.02 22.50 11.89
N LEU A 554 -12.44 21.39 12.32
CA LEU A 554 -13.05 20.05 12.26
C LEU A 554 -14.37 20.01 13.05
N ARG A 555 -15.48 19.78 12.34
CA ARG A 555 -16.84 19.74 12.91
C ARG A 555 -17.66 18.64 12.27
N PHE A 556 -18.57 18.05 13.03
CA PHE A 556 -19.63 17.19 12.48
C PHE A 556 -20.86 18.04 12.15
N SER A 557 -21.45 17.82 10.97
CA SER A 557 -22.65 18.51 10.51
C SER A 557 -23.71 17.52 10.06
N GLU A 558 -24.82 17.45 10.79
CA GLU A 558 -25.99 16.61 10.48
C GLU A 558 -26.71 17.01 9.19
N LYS A 559 -26.46 18.22 8.67
CA LYS A 559 -27.18 18.77 7.51
C LYS A 559 -26.56 18.38 6.17
N ILE A 560 -25.36 17.83 6.17
CA ILE A 560 -24.63 17.54 4.94
C ILE A 560 -24.96 16.12 4.49
N PRO A 561 -25.38 15.93 3.22
CA PRO A 561 -25.63 14.61 2.69
C PRO A 561 -24.35 13.78 2.68
N HIS A 562 -24.41 12.62 3.31
CA HIS A 562 -23.34 11.65 3.32
C HIS A 562 -23.37 10.82 2.02
N PRO A 563 -22.23 10.50 1.40
CA PRO A 563 -22.18 9.77 0.12
C PRO A 563 -22.81 8.37 0.11
N ASN A 564 -23.10 7.79 1.27
CA ASN A 564 -23.84 6.52 1.41
C ASN A 564 -25.37 6.70 1.31
N GLY A 565 -25.88 7.91 1.08
CA GLY A 565 -27.31 8.23 1.00
C GLY A 565 -27.93 8.68 2.32
N GLY A 566 -27.18 8.72 3.42
CA GLY A 566 -27.59 9.28 4.71
C GLY A 566 -27.34 10.78 4.85
N MET A 567 -27.59 11.32 6.04
CA MET A 567 -27.27 12.69 6.45
C MET A 567 -26.25 12.66 7.59
N GLY A 568 -25.39 13.68 7.70
CA GLY A 568 -24.35 13.75 8.72
C GLY A 568 -22.97 13.46 8.18
N MET A 569 -22.07 14.45 8.25
CA MET A 569 -20.70 14.30 7.76
C MET A 569 -19.73 15.19 8.51
N LEU A 570 -18.46 14.77 8.59
CA LEU A 570 -17.39 15.62 9.05
C LEU A 570 -17.11 16.73 8.03
N THR A 571 -16.72 17.89 8.53
CA THR A 571 -16.37 19.07 7.74
C THR A 571 -15.07 19.65 8.24
N VAL A 572 -14.27 20.16 7.31
CA VAL A 572 -13.02 20.85 7.60
C VAL A 572 -12.95 22.13 6.78
N LYS A 573 -12.33 23.16 7.34
CA LYS A 573 -11.98 24.38 6.61
C LYS A 573 -10.75 24.20 5.72
N GLY A 574 -10.08 23.05 5.81
CA GLY A 574 -8.84 22.71 5.13
C GLY A 574 -7.89 21.97 6.07
N TYR A 575 -6.63 21.84 5.64
CA TYR A 575 -5.56 21.17 6.39
C TYR A 575 -4.41 22.14 6.62
N GLY A 576 -3.98 22.22 7.86
CA GLY A 576 -2.92 23.11 8.31
C GLY A 576 -1.70 22.38 8.83
N ARG A 577 -0.99 23.06 9.73
CA ARG A 577 0.18 22.50 10.44
C ARG A 577 -0.21 21.28 11.28
N TYR A 578 0.79 20.50 11.66
CA TYR A 578 0.61 19.41 12.60
C TYR A 578 0.18 19.95 13.98
N LYS A 579 -0.84 19.35 14.56
CA LYS A 579 -1.45 19.73 15.84
C LYS A 579 -1.23 18.65 16.88
N LYS A 580 -1.00 19.08 18.13
CA LYS A 580 -0.93 18.16 19.27
C LYS A 580 -2.34 17.66 19.61
N VAL A 581 -2.47 16.35 19.74
CA VAL A 581 -3.71 15.68 20.10
C VAL A 581 -3.47 14.88 21.37
N ILE A 582 -4.33 15.07 22.36
CA ILE A 582 -4.32 14.32 23.61
C ILE A 582 -5.65 13.57 23.78
N VAL A 583 -5.60 12.41 24.41
CA VAL A 583 -6.77 11.60 24.78
C VAL A 583 -7.05 11.78 26.27
N MET A 584 -8.32 11.96 26.61
CA MET A 584 -8.83 11.99 27.98
C MET A 584 -9.95 10.96 28.16
N PRO A 585 -10.21 10.43 29.38
CA PRO A 585 -9.50 10.71 30.65
C PRO A 585 -8.08 10.13 30.68
N THR A 586 -7.30 10.49 31.69
CA THR A 586 -5.98 9.87 31.95
C THR A 586 -6.14 8.53 32.65
N PHE A 587 -5.13 7.67 32.54
CA PHE A 587 -5.12 6.32 33.11
C PHE A 587 -4.02 6.16 34.16
N THR A 588 -4.06 5.08 34.94
CA THR A 588 -3.04 4.70 35.91
C THR A 588 -2.09 3.64 35.34
N ASP A 589 -0.95 3.42 36.00
CA ASP A 589 0.03 2.41 35.58
C ASP A 589 -0.53 0.98 35.69
N GLU A 590 -1.46 0.72 36.62
CA GLU A 590 -2.17 -0.57 36.75
C GLU A 590 -3.07 -0.88 35.54
N GLN A 591 -3.45 0.15 34.77
CA GLN A 591 -4.25 0.01 33.56
C GLN A 591 -3.38 -0.17 32.30
N CYS A 592 -2.05 -0.15 32.44
CA CYS A 592 -1.15 -0.33 31.31
C CYS A 592 -1.04 -1.79 30.85
N GLY A 593 -0.89 -1.99 29.54
CA GLY A 593 -0.74 -3.33 28.96
C GLY A 593 -2.01 -4.19 28.98
N ILE A 594 -3.17 -3.57 29.22
CA ILE A 594 -4.47 -4.23 29.18
C ILE A 594 -5.23 -3.71 27.94
N PRO A 595 -5.73 -4.59 27.06
CA PRO A 595 -6.60 -4.18 25.96
C PRO A 595 -8.01 -3.88 26.47
N TYR A 596 -8.51 -2.70 26.13
CA TYR A 596 -9.84 -2.19 26.44
C TYR A 596 -10.66 -1.95 25.17
N CYS A 597 -11.97 -1.80 25.31
CA CYS A 597 -12.85 -1.35 24.23
C CYS A 597 -13.30 0.10 24.48
N THR A 598 -13.47 0.91 23.43
CA THR A 598 -13.99 2.28 23.60
C THR A 598 -15.39 2.30 24.19
N SER A 599 -16.18 1.26 23.99
CA SER A 599 -17.47 1.05 24.65
C SER A 599 -17.39 0.90 26.17
N ASP A 600 -16.22 0.57 26.72
CA ASP A 600 -15.97 0.55 28.17
C ASP A 600 -15.73 1.96 28.73
N PHE A 601 -15.43 2.95 27.87
CA PHE A 601 -15.04 4.31 28.23
C PHE A 601 -15.82 5.35 27.42
N SER A 602 -17.11 5.51 27.72
CA SER A 602 -18.01 6.43 27.00
C SER A 602 -17.61 7.92 27.08
N ASN A 603 -16.75 8.28 28.04
CA ASN A 603 -16.20 9.63 28.20
C ASN A 603 -14.87 9.84 27.45
N LEU A 604 -14.37 8.84 26.71
CA LEU A 604 -13.12 8.94 25.96
C LEU A 604 -13.23 10.03 24.89
N THR A 605 -12.35 11.04 24.98
CA THR A 605 -12.43 12.27 24.18
C THR A 605 -11.06 12.60 23.60
N PHE A 606 -11.04 12.97 22.32
CA PHE A 606 -9.86 13.53 21.66
C PHE A 606 -9.88 15.06 21.73
N ILE A 607 -8.81 15.61 22.28
CA ILE A 607 -8.61 17.05 22.43
C ILE A 607 -7.47 17.48 21.50
N GLN A 608 -7.80 18.34 20.53
CA GLN A 608 -6.85 18.94 19.59
C GLN A 608 -6.54 20.36 20.05
N GLU A 609 -5.28 20.66 20.36
CA GLU A 609 -4.81 21.98 20.82
C GLU A 609 -5.71 22.60 21.94
N GLY A 610 -6.18 21.79 22.88
CA GLY A 610 -7.03 22.24 24.00
C GLY A 610 -8.54 22.26 23.73
N HIS A 611 -8.98 21.96 22.51
CA HIS A 611 -10.39 21.92 22.14
C HIS A 611 -10.90 20.49 21.91
N LYS A 612 -12.09 20.17 22.40
CA LYS A 612 -12.76 18.90 22.11
C LYS A 612 -13.07 18.78 20.62
N THR A 613 -12.78 17.62 20.04
CA THR A 613 -13.00 17.36 18.61
C THR A 613 -14.30 16.58 18.37
N SER A 614 -14.98 16.88 17.26
CA SER A 614 -16.14 16.09 16.80
C SER A 614 -15.79 14.67 16.38
N VAL A 615 -14.49 14.36 16.17
CA VAL A 615 -14.01 13.00 15.92
C VAL A 615 -14.30 12.07 17.09
N SER A 616 -14.36 12.59 18.33
CA SER A 616 -14.74 11.78 19.49
C SER A 616 -16.11 11.12 19.28
N HIS A 617 -17.04 11.82 18.60
CA HIS A 617 -18.34 11.24 18.24
C HIS A 617 -18.20 10.12 17.20
N VAL A 618 -17.32 10.27 16.20
CA VAL A 618 -17.05 9.22 15.21
C VAL A 618 -16.45 7.96 15.85
N MET A 619 -15.50 8.13 16.76
CA MET A 619 -14.89 7.00 17.49
C MET A 619 -15.86 6.31 18.46
N THR A 620 -17.08 6.86 18.66
CA THR A 620 -18.19 6.20 19.36
C THR A 620 -19.18 5.49 18.43
N LEU A 621 -19.15 5.77 17.12
CA LEU A 621 -20.05 5.12 16.14
C LEU A 621 -19.73 3.64 15.96
N ARG A 622 -18.48 3.26 16.24
CA ARG A 622 -18.01 1.88 16.23
C ARG A 622 -17.17 1.65 17.48
N ASP A 623 -17.26 0.45 18.04
CA ASP A 623 -16.38 0.06 19.14
C ASP A 623 -14.97 -0.25 18.61
N HIS A 624 -13.95 0.25 19.30
CA HIS A 624 -12.55 0.13 18.93
C HIS A 624 -11.76 -0.48 20.09
N VAL A 625 -10.73 -1.27 19.77
CA VAL A 625 -9.80 -1.76 20.81
C VAL A 625 -8.74 -0.71 21.04
N PHE A 626 -8.36 -0.47 22.28
CA PHE A 626 -7.23 0.40 22.60
C PHE A 626 -6.40 -0.15 23.75
N VAL A 627 -5.15 0.27 23.79
CA VAL A 627 -4.19 -0.08 24.86
C VAL A 627 -3.53 1.21 25.33
N VAL A 628 -3.33 1.28 26.65
CA VAL A 628 -2.57 2.33 27.31
C VAL A 628 -1.20 1.77 27.70
N ILE A 629 -0.13 2.53 27.48
CA ILE A 629 1.23 2.16 27.89
C ILE A 629 1.97 3.36 28.50
N PRO A 630 3.00 3.16 29.33
CA PRO A 630 3.82 4.26 29.84
C PRO A 630 4.57 5.01 28.73
N LYS A 631 4.73 6.35 28.86
CA LYS A 631 5.51 7.16 27.92
C LYS A 631 6.99 6.76 27.82
N ALA A 632 7.51 6.02 28.79
CA ALA A 632 8.90 5.54 28.81
C ALA A 632 9.28 4.69 27.57
N ILE A 633 8.31 4.07 26.89
CA ILE A 633 8.52 3.23 25.70
C ILE A 633 8.71 4.05 24.42
N ARG A 634 8.46 5.37 24.46
CA ARG A 634 8.54 6.25 23.28
C ARG A 634 9.83 6.11 22.43
N PRO A 635 11.03 5.87 23.00
CA PRO A 635 12.24 5.66 22.21
C PRO A 635 12.19 4.46 21.25
N ASP A 636 11.34 3.46 21.53
CA ASP A 636 11.19 2.24 20.72
C ASP A 636 10.06 2.35 19.69
N LEU A 637 9.36 3.47 19.68
CA LEU A 637 8.18 3.68 18.85
C LEU A 637 8.55 4.45 17.60
N ASP A 638 8.16 3.90 16.46
CA ASP A 638 8.21 4.58 15.17
C ASP A 638 7.19 5.73 15.14
N TRP A 639 7.62 6.90 14.69
CA TRP A 639 6.79 8.10 14.52
C TRP A 639 5.58 7.89 13.59
N ARG A 640 5.62 6.88 12.71
CA ARG A 640 4.51 6.51 11.81
C ARG A 640 3.34 5.86 12.54
N LEU A 641 3.54 5.34 13.76
CA LEU A 641 2.45 4.75 14.52
C LEU A 641 1.42 5.82 14.92
N PRO A 642 0.11 5.61 14.67
CA PRO A 642 -0.95 6.53 15.09
C PRO A 642 -1.20 6.43 16.61
N ILE A 643 -0.25 6.95 17.38
CA ILE A 643 -0.28 7.01 18.84
C ILE A 643 -0.66 8.42 19.29
N PHE A 644 -1.37 8.51 20.41
CA PHE A 644 -1.83 9.74 21.03
C PHE A 644 -1.32 9.87 22.46
N GLU A 645 -1.02 11.09 22.90
CA GLU A 645 -0.62 11.32 24.29
C GLU A 645 -1.83 11.25 25.22
N CYS A 646 -1.68 10.63 26.38
CA CYS A 646 -2.72 10.53 27.40
C CYS A 646 -2.10 10.69 28.79
N GLY A 647 -1.99 11.92 29.30
CA GLY A 647 -1.32 12.19 30.59
C GLY A 647 0.16 11.76 30.58
N GLN A 648 0.54 10.84 31.48
CA GLN A 648 1.88 10.21 31.54
C GLN A 648 2.02 8.98 30.63
N HIS A 649 0.98 8.67 29.87
CA HIS A 649 0.85 7.48 29.05
C HIS A 649 0.71 7.81 27.57
N LEU A 650 0.77 6.76 26.76
CA LEU A 650 0.48 6.75 25.34
C LEU A 650 -0.72 5.82 25.10
N VAL A 651 -1.57 6.19 24.16
CA VAL A 651 -2.73 5.41 23.72
C VAL A 651 -2.63 5.15 22.23
N ALA A 652 -2.93 3.91 21.84
CA ALA A 652 -3.15 3.54 20.46
C ALA A 652 -4.41 2.69 20.31
N PHE A 653 -4.92 2.62 19.09
CA PHE A 653 -6.17 1.94 18.74
C PHE A 653 -5.93 0.84 17.71
N ASP A 654 -6.84 -0.14 17.71
CA ASP A 654 -6.99 -1.22 16.74
C ASP A 654 -5.66 -1.97 16.47
N GLY A 655 -5.25 -2.12 15.21
CA GLY A 655 -4.01 -2.84 14.87
C GLY A 655 -2.78 -2.23 15.52
N THR A 656 -2.75 -0.91 15.70
CA THR A 656 -1.65 -0.24 16.39
C THR A 656 -1.67 -0.54 17.89
N ALA A 657 -2.84 -0.69 18.52
CA ALA A 657 -2.94 -1.08 19.92
C ALA A 657 -2.34 -2.46 20.18
N LEU A 658 -2.62 -3.43 19.30
CA LEU A 658 -2.10 -4.80 19.43
C LEU A 658 -0.58 -4.87 19.25
N LEU A 659 -0.05 -4.09 18.31
CA LEU A 659 1.38 -3.97 18.11
C LEU A 659 2.06 -3.31 19.31
N LEU A 660 1.46 -2.24 19.82
CA LEU A 660 1.97 -1.50 20.98
C LEU A 660 1.98 -2.34 22.26
N LEU A 661 0.99 -3.21 22.40
CA LEU A 661 0.91 -4.17 23.49
C LEU A 661 2.07 -5.16 23.47
N GLU A 662 2.45 -5.68 22.30
CA GLU A 662 3.57 -6.62 22.21
C GLU A 662 4.92 -5.93 22.41
N ILE A 663 5.10 -4.70 21.90
CA ILE A 663 6.29 -3.89 22.19
C ILE A 663 6.43 -3.68 23.71
N PHE A 664 5.33 -3.42 24.41
CA PHE A 664 5.35 -3.26 25.86
C PHE A 664 5.68 -4.58 26.58
N ASN A 665 5.07 -5.69 26.15
CA ASN A 665 5.30 -7.00 26.76
C ASN A 665 6.75 -7.48 26.60
N GLU A 666 7.37 -7.24 25.44
CA GLU A 666 8.79 -7.57 25.22
C GLU A 666 9.70 -6.86 26.22
N LYS A 667 9.36 -5.63 26.64
CA LYS A 667 10.14 -4.89 27.65
C LYS A 667 9.91 -5.34 29.09
N LEU A 668 8.82 -6.05 29.36
CA LEU A 668 8.52 -6.60 30.68
C LEU A 668 9.15 -7.98 30.91
N VAL A 669 9.67 -8.62 29.86
CA VAL A 669 10.41 -9.88 29.94
C VAL A 669 11.91 -9.53 30.00
N PRO A 670 12.57 -9.68 31.16
CA PRO A 670 14.00 -9.36 31.32
C PRO A 670 14.91 -10.27 30.49
#